data_AF-M5UQI4-F1
#
_entry.id   AF-M5UQI4-F1
#
_cell.length_a   1.000
_cell.length_b   1.000
_cell.length_c   1.000
_cell.angle_alpha   90.00
_cell.angle_beta   90.00
_cell.angle_gamma   90.00
#
_symmetry.space_group_name_H-M   'P 1'
#
loop_
_entity.id
_entity.type
_entity.pdbx_description
1 polymer ?
#
loop_
_entity_poly.entity_id
_entity_poly.type
_entity_poly.pdbx_seq_one_letter_code
_entity_poly.pdbx_strand_id
1 'polypeptide(L)'
;MGNREATEEFVSLFAANQRTIFLYLNSLLPSGQEVDDLFQETCMICWREFDRFTPGTNFGAWACTIAHNQVRALRTRQGRQWLVFSDEFLQSVAKELDSHSEVYCERMAALSDCVEKLPDHHRELIRKRYMSEESIDRIADRLQRSTDAIYRMLSRIRSSLHDCVDQTLRAKTSMNANPQWEQYRSLRDAALDGRISAEQMGMLEQLVLRHEDLRRDYAEHAHQQAVLKWTFAALPELKLQELVRPNGASTVSSAGSSHSANGSSRHTGIMGGHRFIWHLLAMAAGVFLTVGLLEFWDAHDGLSKAVATIASSEDCKWGDCTLATAVNQPLGPGHLRLESGIATLQFPNVSVTLEGQVDVEIVDEKMCLLHSGRVLANVEPGGEGFVVQTPTAKFIDRGTTFGVKVAPSGVSDLTVFKGRVDVGHLLSGAEASVRVNETMRASQQLLETLDDADDEGPVETPVAGVPIHISTASGAGDDAYVAAAKSLPARSSSDIALLVKKPAKSKPRQWYAPWRRKAFMRFDLASLTDGEIVEAVLQLQGVETNIGYASMMPDATFAVYGLTDESQDFWDASEINWMNSPANAGNTVRLMQSDVQLIGRFVVPQSDPAGRFEVSGETLADFLSEDTNGVVTLIIIPETVGEPGESYVHGFASKRHPFLPAPTLRLRVQ
;
A
#
# COMPACT_ATOMS: atom_id res chain seq x y z
N MET A 1 21.39 -0.27 20.35
CA MET A 1 21.78 0.93 19.57
C MET A 1 22.10 0.62 18.11
N GLY A 2 22.82 -0.47 17.76
CA GLY A 2 23.20 -0.74 16.36
C GLY A 2 22.10 -0.95 15.31
N ASN A 3 20.90 -1.44 15.67
CA ASN A 3 19.84 -1.72 14.68
C ASN A 3 19.08 -0.45 14.23
N ARG A 4 18.96 0.55 15.11
CA ARG A 4 18.25 1.80 14.81
C ARG A 4 19.09 2.72 13.91
N GLU A 5 20.38 2.85 14.18
CA GLU A 5 21.31 3.60 13.31
C GLU A 5 21.40 2.97 11.91
N ALA A 6 21.49 1.64 11.81
CA ALA A 6 21.46 0.95 10.51
C ALA A 6 20.13 1.16 9.76
N THR A 7 18.99 1.16 10.48
CA THR A 7 17.67 1.43 9.87
C THR A 7 17.59 2.86 9.34
N GLU A 8 17.98 3.84 10.14
CA GLU A 8 17.96 5.27 9.75
C GLU A 8 18.95 5.53 8.59
N GLU A 9 20.11 4.89 8.58
CA GLU A 9 21.09 4.96 7.49
C GLU A 9 20.54 4.35 6.20
N PHE A 10 19.93 3.16 6.24
CA PHE A 10 19.28 2.56 5.07
C PHE A 10 18.18 3.45 4.52
N VAL A 11 17.27 3.90 5.38
CA VAL A 11 16.13 4.78 5.04
C VAL A 11 16.65 6.02 4.31
N SER A 12 17.68 6.67 4.85
CA SER A 12 18.31 7.84 4.23
C SER A 12 18.93 7.53 2.86
N LEU A 13 19.77 6.49 2.78
CA LEU A 13 20.45 6.09 1.54
C LEU A 13 19.46 5.64 0.46
N PHE A 14 18.44 4.87 0.85
CA PHE A 14 17.41 4.38 -0.05
C PHE A 14 16.53 5.53 -0.55
N ALA A 15 16.05 6.42 0.33
CA ALA A 15 15.27 7.60 -0.08
C ALA A 15 16.02 8.47 -1.09
N ALA A 16 17.34 8.63 -0.91
CA ALA A 16 18.19 9.38 -1.81
C ALA A 16 18.41 8.70 -3.17
N ASN A 17 18.26 7.38 -3.26
CA ASN A 17 18.58 6.59 -4.46
C ASN A 17 17.38 5.87 -5.11
N GLN A 18 16.19 5.90 -4.50
CA GLN A 18 14.98 5.23 -5.00
C GLN A 18 14.66 5.60 -6.44
N ARG A 19 14.80 6.89 -6.78
CA ARG A 19 14.58 7.41 -8.14
C ARG A 19 15.59 6.81 -9.11
N THR A 20 16.87 6.75 -8.74
CA THR A 20 17.93 6.15 -9.56
C THR A 20 17.64 4.68 -9.87
N ILE A 21 17.23 3.91 -8.86
CA ILE A 21 16.88 2.48 -9.01
C ILE A 21 15.68 2.31 -9.96
N PHE A 22 14.63 3.12 -9.78
CA PHE A 22 13.46 3.08 -10.64
C PHE A 22 13.79 3.42 -12.11
N LEU A 23 14.58 4.48 -12.33
CA LEU A 23 14.99 4.89 -13.67
C LEU A 23 15.90 3.86 -14.33
N TYR A 24 16.75 3.20 -13.55
CA TYR A 24 17.59 2.11 -14.02
C TYR A 24 16.75 0.91 -14.49
N LEU A 25 15.79 0.45 -13.69
CA LEU A 25 14.89 -0.66 -14.06
C LEU A 25 14.06 -0.34 -15.31
N ASN A 26 13.46 0.85 -15.39
CA ASN A 26 12.68 1.26 -16.56
C ASN A 26 13.54 1.39 -17.83
N SER A 27 14.81 1.78 -17.70
CA SER A 27 15.72 1.85 -18.85
C SER A 27 16.10 0.48 -19.42
N LEU A 28 15.96 -0.59 -18.62
CA LEU A 28 16.30 -1.95 -19.01
C LEU A 28 15.10 -2.78 -19.51
N LEU A 29 13.87 -2.30 -19.29
CA LEU A 29 12.64 -3.07 -19.52
C LEU A 29 11.72 -2.36 -20.53
N PRO A 30 11.49 -2.93 -21.74
CA PRO A 30 10.81 -2.25 -22.84
C PRO A 30 9.31 -1.98 -22.64
N SER A 31 8.60 -2.72 -21.78
CA SER A 31 7.13 -2.69 -21.68
C SER A 31 6.57 -1.97 -20.43
N GLY A 32 7.40 -1.61 -19.44
CA GLY A 32 6.97 -0.84 -18.26
C GLY A 32 5.98 -1.53 -17.29
N GLN A 33 5.36 -2.66 -17.67
CA GLN A 33 4.31 -3.36 -16.90
C GLN A 33 4.85 -4.16 -15.71
N GLU A 34 6.09 -4.66 -15.77
CA GLU A 34 6.72 -5.41 -14.67
C GLU A 34 7.64 -4.54 -13.79
N VAL A 35 7.83 -3.26 -14.16
CA VAL A 35 8.86 -2.43 -13.52
C VAL A 35 8.48 -2.10 -12.08
N ASP A 36 7.20 -1.89 -11.81
CA ASP A 36 6.71 -1.52 -10.48
C ASP A 36 6.84 -2.71 -9.51
N ASP A 37 6.54 -3.93 -9.97
CA ASP A 37 6.75 -5.17 -9.22
C ASP A 37 8.25 -5.44 -8.97
N LEU A 38 9.09 -5.31 -10.00
CA LEU A 38 10.54 -5.50 -9.87
C LEU A 38 11.19 -4.44 -8.99
N PHE A 39 10.68 -3.22 -9.01
CA PHE A 39 11.13 -2.16 -8.13
C PHE A 39 10.83 -2.53 -6.67
N GLN A 40 9.61 -2.96 -6.36
CA GLN A 40 9.24 -3.42 -5.02
C GLN A 40 10.08 -4.62 -4.56
N GLU A 41 10.28 -5.63 -5.41
CA GLU A 41 11.16 -6.78 -5.10
C GLU A 41 12.60 -6.32 -4.83
N THR A 42 13.10 -5.37 -5.62
CA THR A 42 14.42 -4.76 -5.42
C THR A 42 14.50 -4.01 -4.08
N CYS A 43 13.48 -3.24 -3.69
CA CYS A 43 13.41 -2.57 -2.39
C CYS A 43 13.57 -3.56 -1.23
N MET A 44 12.82 -4.66 -1.27
CA MET A 44 12.83 -5.69 -0.22
C MET A 44 14.20 -6.38 -0.11
N ILE A 45 14.87 -6.59 -1.23
CA ILE A 45 16.20 -7.21 -1.24
C ILE A 45 17.28 -6.22 -0.78
N CYS A 46 17.21 -4.95 -1.19
CA CYS A 46 18.08 -3.90 -0.66
C CYS A 46 17.98 -3.81 0.87
N TRP A 47 16.77 -3.93 1.43
CA TRP A 47 16.60 -3.96 2.89
C TRP A 47 17.20 -5.22 3.52
N ARG A 48 16.83 -6.40 3.03
CA ARG A 48 17.29 -7.69 3.58
C ARG A 48 18.81 -7.86 3.53
N GLU A 49 19.45 -7.31 2.50
CA GLU A 49 20.89 -7.45 2.26
C GLU A 49 21.68 -6.21 2.74
N PHE A 50 21.04 -5.24 3.42
CA PHE A 50 21.70 -3.99 3.82
C PHE A 50 22.91 -4.23 4.74
N ASP A 51 22.87 -5.25 5.59
CA ASP A 51 24.02 -5.63 6.44
C ASP A 51 25.28 -6.01 5.64
N ARG A 52 25.15 -6.31 4.34
CA ARG A 52 26.26 -6.61 3.43
C ARG A 52 26.77 -5.37 2.69
N PHE A 53 26.04 -4.25 2.74
CA PHE A 53 26.49 -2.99 2.20
C PHE A 53 27.62 -2.42 3.06
N THR A 54 28.64 -1.84 2.42
CA THR A 54 29.75 -1.19 3.14
C THR A 54 29.48 0.31 3.22
N PRO A 55 29.25 0.87 4.42
CA PRO A 55 29.04 2.31 4.60
C PRO A 55 30.16 3.15 3.97
N GLY A 56 29.79 4.25 3.34
CA GLY A 56 30.72 5.13 2.60
C GLY A 56 31.00 4.72 1.16
N THR A 57 30.50 3.58 0.69
CA THR A 57 30.51 3.21 -0.74
C THR A 57 29.24 3.71 -1.47
N ASN A 58 29.18 3.60 -2.80
CA ASN A 58 28.03 4.11 -3.57
C ASN A 58 26.81 3.18 -3.45
N PHE A 59 25.85 3.56 -2.60
CA PHE A 59 24.61 2.80 -2.39
C PHE A 59 23.79 2.63 -3.67
N GLY A 60 23.68 3.65 -4.51
CA GLY A 60 22.96 3.58 -5.78
C GLY A 60 23.53 2.51 -6.71
N ALA A 61 24.85 2.44 -6.86
CA ALA A 61 25.52 1.42 -7.67
C ALA A 61 25.30 0.00 -7.11
N TRP A 62 25.33 -0.14 -5.77
CA TRP A 62 25.04 -1.41 -5.10
C TRP A 62 23.58 -1.86 -5.34
N ALA A 63 22.62 -0.94 -5.17
CA ALA A 63 21.21 -1.22 -5.40
C ALA A 63 20.90 -1.51 -6.88
N CYS A 64 21.53 -0.80 -7.83
CA CYS A 64 21.42 -1.10 -9.26
C CYS A 64 22.00 -2.48 -9.62
N THR A 65 23.00 -2.96 -8.88
CA THR A 65 23.49 -4.34 -9.03
C THR A 65 22.43 -5.36 -8.61
N ILE A 66 21.73 -5.10 -7.50
CA ILE A 66 20.59 -5.93 -7.05
C ILE A 66 19.46 -5.89 -8.10
N ALA A 67 19.10 -4.71 -8.57
CA ALA A 67 18.08 -4.49 -9.60
C ALA A 67 18.40 -5.25 -10.89
N HIS A 68 19.66 -5.19 -11.35
CA HIS A 68 20.14 -5.93 -12.51
C HIS A 68 19.98 -7.45 -12.33
N ASN A 69 20.29 -7.97 -11.14
CA ASN A 69 20.09 -9.39 -10.83
C ASN A 69 18.61 -9.78 -10.83
N GLN A 70 17.69 -8.91 -10.40
CA GLN A 70 16.25 -9.16 -10.49
C GLN A 70 15.77 -9.25 -11.95
N VAL A 71 16.23 -8.34 -12.81
CA VAL A 71 15.94 -8.41 -14.26
C VAL A 71 16.42 -9.73 -14.86
N ARG A 72 17.62 -10.20 -14.49
CA ARG A 72 18.14 -11.51 -14.95
C ARG A 72 17.32 -12.69 -14.39
N ALA A 73 16.89 -12.62 -13.14
CA ALA A 73 16.08 -13.65 -12.49
C ALA A 73 14.68 -13.76 -13.14
N LEU A 74 14.03 -12.62 -13.41
CA LEU A 74 12.75 -12.55 -14.11
C LEU A 74 12.80 -13.28 -15.46
N ARG A 75 13.81 -12.96 -16.26
CA ARG A 75 14.06 -13.61 -17.56
C ARG A 75 14.25 -15.13 -17.43
N THR A 76 14.95 -15.58 -16.39
CA THR A 76 15.19 -17.01 -16.15
C THR A 76 13.90 -17.74 -15.75
N ARG A 77 13.06 -17.13 -14.91
CA ARG A 77 11.77 -17.68 -14.45
C ARG A 77 10.73 -17.79 -15.55
N GLN A 78 10.70 -16.84 -16.50
CA GLN A 78 9.63 -16.73 -17.51
C GLN A 78 9.93 -17.45 -18.84
N GLY A 79 11.16 -17.94 -19.05
CA GLY A 79 11.51 -18.74 -20.23
C GLY A 79 11.29 -18.03 -21.58
N ARG A 80 11.23 -18.80 -22.68
CA ARG A 80 11.09 -18.33 -24.09
C ARG A 80 9.72 -17.68 -24.43
N GLN A 81 8.82 -17.49 -23.47
CA GLN A 81 7.45 -17.03 -23.74
C GLN A 81 7.32 -15.50 -23.87
N TRP A 82 8.31 -14.73 -23.39
CA TRP A 82 8.33 -13.28 -23.52
C TRP A 82 9.49 -12.75 -24.34
N LEU A 83 9.24 -11.58 -24.94
CA LEU A 83 10.15 -10.81 -25.76
C LEU A 83 11.05 -9.96 -24.84
N VAL A 84 12.15 -10.55 -24.38
CA VAL A 84 13.12 -9.91 -23.46
C VAL A 84 14.47 -9.75 -24.16
N PHE A 85 15.14 -8.63 -23.94
CA PHE A 85 16.48 -8.39 -24.49
C PHE A 85 17.51 -9.42 -23.99
N SER A 86 18.55 -9.67 -24.80
CA SER A 86 19.66 -10.55 -24.44
C SER A 86 20.48 -10.03 -23.24
N ASP A 87 21.17 -10.94 -22.54
CA ASP A 87 22.05 -10.61 -21.40
C ASP A 87 23.13 -9.61 -21.82
N GLU A 88 23.68 -9.82 -23.01
CA GLU A 88 24.73 -8.97 -23.59
C GLU A 88 24.21 -7.55 -23.85
N PHE A 89 23.00 -7.42 -24.41
CA PHE A 89 22.36 -6.12 -24.61
C PHE A 89 22.11 -5.40 -23.29
N LEU A 90 21.49 -6.09 -22.31
CA LEU A 90 21.18 -5.51 -21.01
C LEU A 90 22.44 -5.06 -20.27
N GLN A 91 23.49 -5.89 -20.26
CA GLN A 91 24.77 -5.55 -19.65
C GLN A 91 25.45 -4.36 -20.35
N SER A 92 25.33 -4.30 -21.68
CA SER A 92 25.83 -3.19 -22.48
C SER A 92 25.15 -1.86 -22.14
N VAL A 93 23.82 -1.84 -22.06
CA VAL A 93 23.04 -0.63 -21.74
C VAL A 93 23.22 -0.24 -20.27
N ALA A 94 23.23 -1.21 -19.34
CA ALA A 94 23.53 -0.98 -17.94
C ALA A 94 24.90 -0.31 -17.75
N LYS A 95 25.93 -0.83 -18.42
CA LYS A 95 27.28 -0.26 -18.36
C LYS A 95 27.33 1.18 -18.89
N GLU A 96 26.58 1.49 -19.94
CA GLU A 96 26.47 2.85 -20.48
C GLU A 96 25.85 3.81 -19.45
N LEU A 97 24.76 3.40 -18.80
CA LEU A 97 24.07 4.15 -17.75
C LEU A 97 24.97 4.38 -16.53
N ASP A 98 25.67 3.35 -16.07
CA ASP A 98 26.56 3.42 -14.91
C ASP A 98 27.77 4.33 -15.17
N SER A 99 28.40 4.18 -16.35
CA SER A 99 29.62 4.91 -16.72
C SER A 99 29.38 6.41 -16.92
N HIS A 100 28.14 6.82 -17.20
CA HIS A 100 27.76 8.21 -17.47
C HIS A 100 26.66 8.72 -16.52
N SER A 101 26.58 8.17 -15.30
CA SER A 101 25.54 8.50 -14.31
C SER A 101 25.38 10.02 -14.06
N GLU A 102 26.49 10.77 -13.94
CA GLU A 102 26.47 12.23 -13.78
C GLU A 102 25.78 12.94 -14.95
N VAL A 103 26.05 12.50 -16.19
CA VAL A 103 25.42 13.06 -17.40
C VAL A 103 23.92 12.80 -17.39
N TYR A 104 23.48 11.61 -16.99
CA TYR A 104 22.05 11.30 -16.90
C TYR A 104 21.33 12.12 -15.83
N CYS A 105 21.98 12.43 -14.70
CA CYS A 105 21.47 13.37 -13.71
C CYS A 105 21.27 14.78 -14.30
N GLU A 106 22.22 15.28 -15.09
CA GLU A 106 22.09 16.58 -15.77
C GLU A 106 20.99 16.57 -16.84
N ARG A 107 20.89 15.50 -17.64
CA ARG A 107 19.83 15.32 -18.65
C ARG A 107 18.44 15.34 -18.03
N MET A 108 18.27 14.67 -16.88
CA MET A 108 17.03 14.65 -16.12
C MET A 108 16.62 16.06 -15.66
N ALA A 109 17.57 16.85 -15.13
CA ALA A 109 17.30 18.23 -14.73
C ALA A 109 16.87 19.10 -15.92
N ALA A 110 17.59 19.01 -17.05
CA ALA A 110 17.25 19.74 -18.27
C ALA A 110 15.91 19.31 -18.89
N LEU A 111 15.53 18.03 -18.76
CA LEU A 111 14.28 17.51 -19.31
C LEU A 111 13.05 18.18 -18.67
N SER A 112 13.10 18.46 -17.37
CA SER A 112 12.03 19.17 -16.66
C SER A 112 11.74 20.52 -17.31
N ASP A 113 12.78 21.31 -17.57
CA ASP A 113 12.65 22.62 -18.24
C ASP A 113 12.21 22.48 -19.71
N CYS A 114 12.63 21.41 -20.39
CA CYS A 114 12.25 21.14 -21.78
C CYS A 114 10.78 20.74 -21.93
N VAL A 115 10.21 20.02 -20.94
CA VAL A 115 8.78 19.70 -20.90
C VAL A 115 7.95 20.98 -20.75
N GLU A 116 8.41 21.95 -19.95
CA GLU A 116 7.74 23.25 -19.79
C GLU A 116 7.78 24.12 -21.05
N LYS A 117 8.69 23.85 -22.00
CA LYS A 117 8.75 24.53 -23.30
C LYS A 117 7.83 23.91 -24.35
N LEU A 118 7.26 22.73 -24.09
CA LEU A 118 6.34 22.08 -25.03
C LEU A 118 5.01 22.83 -25.12
N PRO A 119 4.39 22.88 -26.32
CA PRO A 119 3.01 23.35 -26.47
C PRO A 119 2.05 22.55 -25.58
N ASP A 120 1.01 23.22 -25.06
CA ASP A 120 0.07 22.62 -24.09
C ASP A 120 -0.54 21.31 -24.57
N HIS A 121 -0.91 21.21 -25.84
CA HIS A 121 -1.48 20.00 -26.43
C HIS A 121 -0.48 18.82 -26.49
N HIS A 122 0.82 19.09 -26.62
CA HIS A 122 1.86 18.08 -26.54
C HIS A 122 2.14 17.67 -25.09
N ARG A 123 2.14 18.63 -24.17
CA ARG A 123 2.29 18.36 -22.72
C ARG A 123 1.15 17.51 -22.20
N GLU A 124 -0.09 17.82 -22.57
CA GLU A 124 -1.27 17.06 -22.18
C GLU A 124 -1.26 15.64 -22.77
N LEU A 125 -0.75 15.46 -24.00
CA LEU A 125 -0.59 14.12 -24.58
C LEU A 125 0.47 13.29 -23.84
N ILE A 126 1.61 13.89 -23.47
CA ILE A 126 2.62 13.25 -22.63
C ILE A 126 2.02 12.89 -21.27
N ARG A 127 1.34 13.84 -20.61
CA ARG A 127 0.68 13.59 -19.32
C ARG A 127 -0.29 12.41 -19.43
N LYS A 128 -1.18 12.40 -20.42
CA LYS A 128 -2.10 11.27 -20.68
C LYS A 128 -1.40 9.94 -20.94
N ARG A 129 -0.21 9.94 -21.58
CA ARG A 129 0.53 8.70 -21.86
C ARG A 129 1.23 8.13 -20.62
N TYR A 130 1.78 8.99 -19.75
CA TYR A 130 2.65 8.58 -18.65
C TYR A 130 2.05 8.73 -17.24
N MET A 131 0.95 9.48 -17.07
CA MET A 131 0.21 9.64 -15.80
C MET A 131 -0.99 8.69 -15.69
N SER A 132 -1.77 8.55 -16.77
CA SER A 132 -2.86 7.57 -16.82
C SER A 132 -2.35 6.31 -17.47
N GLU A 133 -2.61 5.12 -16.90
CA GLU A 133 -2.42 3.82 -17.58
C GLU A 133 -3.38 3.63 -18.77
N GLU A 134 -3.77 4.72 -19.43
CA GLU A 134 -4.64 4.73 -20.58
C GLU A 134 -3.87 4.18 -21.78
N SER A 135 -4.39 3.10 -22.37
CA SER A 135 -3.78 2.52 -23.56
C SER A 135 -3.75 3.53 -24.70
N ILE A 136 -2.76 3.42 -25.59
CA ILE A 136 -2.62 4.34 -26.72
C ILE A 136 -3.82 4.25 -27.66
N ASP A 137 -4.48 3.09 -27.73
CA ASP A 137 -5.75 2.93 -28.45
C ASP A 137 -6.86 3.81 -27.86
N ARG A 138 -6.97 3.89 -26.52
CA ARG A 138 -7.95 4.78 -25.87
C ARG A 138 -7.62 6.26 -26.06
N ILE A 139 -6.33 6.61 -25.99
CA ILE A 139 -5.88 7.97 -26.30
C ILE A 139 -6.23 8.34 -27.75
N ALA A 140 -6.05 7.40 -28.69
CA ALA A 140 -6.40 7.57 -30.09
C ALA A 140 -7.91 7.75 -30.31
N ASP A 141 -8.73 6.89 -29.70
CA ASP A 141 -10.18 6.95 -29.76
C ASP A 141 -10.71 8.30 -29.23
N ARG A 142 -10.21 8.74 -28.07
CA ARG A 142 -10.64 10.00 -27.44
C ARG A 142 -10.23 11.23 -28.25
N LEU A 143 -9.04 11.20 -28.85
CA LEU A 143 -8.56 12.29 -29.71
C LEU A 143 -9.07 12.19 -31.15
N GLN A 144 -9.91 11.19 -31.47
CA GLN A 144 -10.41 10.91 -32.81
C GLN A 144 -9.30 10.82 -33.86
N ARG A 145 -8.22 10.12 -33.51
CA ARG A 145 -7.05 9.87 -34.37
C ARG A 145 -6.79 8.37 -34.45
N SER A 146 -6.02 7.93 -35.45
CA SER A 146 -5.56 6.54 -35.48
C SER A 146 -4.49 6.31 -34.41
N THR A 147 -4.39 5.08 -33.90
CA THR A 147 -3.33 4.67 -32.96
C THR A 147 -1.95 5.01 -33.51
N ASP A 148 -1.74 4.76 -34.80
CA ASP A 148 -0.49 5.08 -35.50
C ASP A 148 -0.20 6.60 -35.55
N ALA A 149 -1.22 7.45 -35.70
CA ALA A 149 -1.05 8.90 -35.62
C ALA A 149 -0.65 9.37 -34.21
N ILE A 150 -1.14 8.71 -33.16
CA ILE A 150 -0.71 8.98 -31.78
C ILE A 150 0.74 8.55 -31.57
N TYR A 151 1.14 7.36 -32.02
CA TYR A 151 2.54 6.91 -31.94
C TYR A 151 3.51 7.85 -32.65
N ARG A 152 3.18 8.28 -33.87
CA ARG A 152 4.00 9.26 -34.59
C ARG A 152 4.10 10.61 -33.86
N MET A 153 3.01 11.04 -33.22
CA MET A 153 3.00 12.27 -32.44
C MET A 153 3.85 12.15 -31.18
N LEU A 154 3.75 11.04 -30.44
CA LEU A 154 4.59 10.76 -29.28
C LEU A 154 6.07 10.66 -29.64
N SER A 155 6.41 9.95 -30.73
CA SER A 155 7.78 9.87 -31.26
C SER A 155 8.35 11.27 -31.54
N ARG A 156 7.59 12.13 -32.25
CA ARG A 156 8.02 13.52 -32.52
C ARG A 156 8.23 14.33 -31.25
N ILE A 157 7.32 14.24 -30.27
CA ILE A 157 7.46 15.00 -29.02
C ILE A 157 8.71 14.51 -28.26
N ARG A 158 8.94 13.20 -28.18
CA ARG A 158 10.12 12.62 -27.53
C ARG A 158 11.41 13.06 -28.21
N SER A 159 11.46 13.11 -29.54
CA SER A 159 12.62 13.63 -30.28
C SER A 159 12.82 15.13 -30.02
N SER A 160 11.76 15.94 -30.03
CA SER A 160 11.86 17.37 -29.69
C SER A 160 12.37 17.61 -28.27
N LEU A 161 11.96 16.77 -27.32
CA LEU A 161 12.46 16.82 -25.94
C LEU A 161 13.94 16.46 -25.87
N HIS A 162 14.34 15.38 -26.55
CA HIS A 162 15.73 14.94 -26.61
C HIS A 162 16.63 16.02 -27.22
N ASP A 163 16.22 16.61 -28.36
CA ASP A 163 16.93 17.72 -28.99
C ASP A 163 17.01 18.97 -28.08
N CYS A 164 15.95 19.28 -27.34
CA CYS A 164 15.95 20.38 -26.38
C CYS A 164 16.94 20.16 -25.23
N VAL A 165 17.00 18.92 -24.70
CA VAL A 165 17.96 18.55 -23.65
C VAL A 165 19.39 18.64 -24.17
N ASP A 166 19.66 18.10 -25.36
CA ASP A 166 20.98 18.16 -25.99
C ASP A 166 21.44 19.61 -26.21
N GLN A 167 20.55 20.48 -26.68
CA GLN A 167 20.83 21.91 -26.83
C GLN A 167 21.12 22.59 -25.49
N THR A 168 20.34 22.25 -24.45
CA THR A 168 20.49 22.82 -23.10
C THR A 168 21.84 22.43 -22.49
N LEU A 169 22.25 21.19 -22.66
CA LEU A 169 23.54 20.66 -22.17
C LEU A 169 24.73 20.97 -23.08
N ARG A 170 24.49 21.61 -24.24
CA ARG A 170 25.51 21.88 -25.27
C ARG A 170 26.27 20.61 -25.69
N ALA A 171 25.60 19.46 -25.66
CA ALA A 171 26.19 18.18 -26.04
C ALA A 171 26.57 18.19 -27.53
N LYS A 172 27.70 17.56 -27.90
CA LYS A 172 28.10 17.43 -29.30
C LYS A 172 27.25 16.37 -30.01
N THR A 173 26.60 16.81 -31.10
CA THR A 173 26.00 16.03 -32.20
C THR A 173 24.66 15.34 -31.89
N SER A 174 23.57 16.01 -32.26
CA SER A 174 22.26 15.34 -32.45
C SER A 174 22.38 14.31 -33.58
N MET A 175 22.33 13.02 -33.24
CA MET A 175 22.25 11.89 -34.19
C MET A 175 20.97 11.91 -35.03
N ASN A 176 20.00 12.75 -34.68
CA ASN A 176 18.72 12.88 -35.39
C ASN A 176 18.90 13.32 -36.85
N ALA A 177 20.05 13.90 -37.22
CA ALA A 177 20.36 14.32 -38.58
C ALA A 177 20.99 13.24 -39.47
N ASN A 178 21.40 12.07 -38.95
CA ASN A 178 21.96 11.00 -39.79
C ASN A 178 20.84 10.15 -40.41
N PRO A 179 20.63 10.21 -41.75
CA PRO A 179 19.59 9.44 -42.42
C PRO A 179 19.85 7.93 -42.41
N GLN A 180 21.09 7.48 -42.21
CA GLN A 180 21.44 6.05 -42.17
C GLN A 180 20.81 5.32 -40.98
N TRP A 181 20.38 6.04 -39.94
CA TRP A 181 19.83 5.47 -38.71
C TRP A 181 18.30 5.55 -38.60
N GLU A 182 17.59 5.83 -39.69
CA GLU A 182 16.12 5.89 -39.69
C GLU A 182 15.47 4.56 -39.27
N GLN A 183 16.03 3.44 -39.74
CA GLN A 183 15.60 2.11 -39.32
C GLN A 183 15.81 1.89 -37.82
N TYR A 184 16.97 2.28 -37.29
CA TYR A 184 17.28 2.17 -35.86
C TYR A 184 16.28 2.98 -35.02
N ARG A 185 15.98 4.24 -35.39
CA ARG A 185 15.01 5.08 -34.66
C ARG A 185 13.63 4.45 -34.61
N SER A 186 13.17 3.87 -35.73
CA SER A 186 11.91 3.14 -35.79
C SER A 186 11.90 1.91 -34.86
N LEU A 187 12.98 1.13 -34.83
CA LEU A 187 13.13 -0.03 -33.96
C LEU A 187 13.19 0.38 -32.47
N ARG A 188 13.97 1.40 -32.12
CA ARG A 188 14.08 1.96 -30.77
C ARG A 188 12.72 2.42 -30.26
N ASP A 189 12.01 3.23 -31.05
CA ASP A 189 10.70 3.75 -30.66
C ASP A 189 9.66 2.62 -30.53
N ALA A 190 9.70 1.59 -31.38
CA ALA A 190 8.85 0.41 -31.26
C ALA A 190 9.17 -0.42 -30.00
N ALA A 191 10.44 -0.56 -29.63
CA ALA A 191 10.86 -1.25 -28.41
C ALA A 191 10.35 -0.52 -27.16
N LEU A 192 10.63 0.78 -27.10
CA LEU A 192 10.26 1.65 -25.99
C LEU A 192 8.74 1.85 -25.83
N ASP A 193 7.96 1.58 -26.87
CA ASP A 193 6.49 1.57 -26.80
C ASP A 193 5.89 0.18 -26.58
N GLY A 194 6.71 -0.87 -26.38
CA GLY A 194 6.23 -2.23 -26.16
C GLY A 194 5.57 -2.89 -27.38
N ARG A 195 5.94 -2.47 -28.60
CA ARG A 195 5.34 -2.93 -29.88
C ARG A 195 6.28 -3.72 -30.77
N ILE A 196 7.51 -3.94 -30.32
CA ILE A 196 8.55 -4.57 -31.14
C ILE A 196 8.30 -6.07 -31.31
N SER A 197 8.50 -6.59 -32.53
CA SER A 197 8.47 -8.04 -32.79
C SER A 197 9.80 -8.71 -32.41
N ALA A 198 9.81 -10.05 -32.30
CA ALA A 198 11.02 -10.80 -31.94
C ALA A 198 12.16 -10.60 -32.95
N GLU A 199 11.83 -10.53 -34.23
CA GLU A 199 12.79 -10.24 -35.30
C GLU A 199 13.33 -8.81 -35.18
N GLN A 200 12.46 -7.84 -34.99
CA GLN A 200 12.84 -6.43 -34.83
C GLN A 200 13.72 -6.22 -33.59
N MET A 201 13.42 -6.91 -32.49
CA MET A 201 14.21 -6.87 -31.26
C MET A 201 15.63 -7.39 -31.52
N GLY A 202 15.78 -8.52 -32.20
CA GLY A 202 17.10 -9.05 -32.58
C GLY A 202 17.89 -8.08 -33.46
N MET A 203 17.23 -7.36 -34.38
CA MET A 203 17.87 -6.33 -35.21
C MET A 203 18.32 -5.13 -34.38
N LEU A 204 17.48 -4.66 -33.46
CA LEU A 204 17.81 -3.56 -32.55
C LEU A 204 19.03 -3.91 -31.68
N GLU A 205 19.05 -5.12 -31.12
CA GLU A 205 20.16 -5.60 -30.30
C GLU A 205 21.48 -5.58 -31.06
N GLN A 206 21.51 -6.13 -32.28
CA GLN A 206 22.72 -6.16 -33.11
C GLN A 206 23.25 -4.75 -33.41
N LEU A 207 22.37 -3.79 -33.66
CA LEU A 207 22.75 -2.40 -33.93
C LEU A 207 23.35 -1.73 -32.69
N VAL A 208 22.67 -1.84 -31.55
CA VAL A 208 23.11 -1.25 -30.27
C VAL A 208 24.42 -1.88 -29.78
N LEU A 209 24.56 -3.20 -29.90
CA LEU A 209 25.78 -3.90 -29.49
C LEU A 209 26.99 -3.57 -30.38
N ARG A 210 26.76 -3.27 -31.66
CA ARG A 210 27.84 -2.98 -32.63
C ARG A 210 28.29 -1.52 -32.62
N HIS A 211 27.41 -0.58 -32.30
CA HIS A 211 27.70 0.85 -32.40
C HIS A 211 27.54 1.54 -31.04
N GLU A 212 28.63 2.09 -30.52
CA GLU A 212 28.66 2.83 -29.25
C GLU A 212 27.69 4.03 -29.27
N ASP A 213 27.66 4.78 -30.37
CA ASP A 213 26.73 5.90 -30.56
C ASP A 213 25.26 5.48 -30.44
N LEU A 214 24.87 4.33 -31.02
CA LEU A 214 23.50 3.82 -30.94
C LEU A 214 23.15 3.30 -29.54
N ARG A 215 24.12 2.76 -28.82
CA ARG A 215 23.96 2.33 -27.43
C ARG A 215 23.69 3.51 -26.52
N ARG A 216 24.47 4.57 -26.67
CA ARG A 216 24.27 5.82 -25.95
C ARG A 216 22.90 6.44 -26.26
N ASP A 217 22.54 6.55 -27.54
CA ASP A 217 21.24 7.08 -27.94
C ASP A 217 20.08 6.25 -27.37
N TYR A 218 20.17 4.92 -27.42
CA TYR A 218 19.17 4.03 -26.83
C TYR A 218 19.03 4.30 -25.33
N ALA A 219 20.15 4.34 -24.60
CA ALA A 219 20.17 4.59 -23.16
C ALA A 219 19.61 5.97 -22.80
N GLU A 220 19.93 7.02 -23.58
CA GLU A 220 19.38 8.37 -23.39
C GLU A 220 17.86 8.42 -23.62
N HIS A 221 17.35 7.75 -24.65
CA HIS A 221 15.91 7.71 -24.91
C HIS A 221 15.14 6.85 -23.90
N ALA A 222 15.70 5.72 -23.48
CA ALA A 222 15.14 4.87 -22.44
C ALA A 222 15.10 5.63 -21.09
N HIS A 223 16.21 6.28 -20.72
CA HIS A 223 16.28 7.13 -19.53
C HIS A 223 15.27 8.29 -19.60
N GLN A 224 15.17 8.99 -20.74
CA GLN A 224 14.20 10.07 -20.92
C GLN A 224 12.75 9.58 -20.68
N GLN A 225 12.37 8.43 -21.23
CA GLN A 225 11.05 7.87 -20.98
C GLN A 225 10.84 7.46 -19.52
N ALA A 226 11.86 6.87 -18.89
CA ALA A 226 11.83 6.52 -17.48
C ALA A 226 11.61 7.77 -16.61
N VAL A 227 12.27 8.88 -16.93
CA VAL A 227 12.06 10.16 -16.24
C VAL A 227 10.66 10.71 -16.49
N LEU A 228 10.15 10.65 -17.72
CA LEU A 228 8.76 11.05 -18.00
C LEU A 228 7.77 10.18 -17.23
N LYS A 229 7.99 8.85 -17.13
CA LYS A 229 7.18 7.96 -16.28
C LYS A 229 7.28 8.41 -14.82
N TRP A 230 8.48 8.58 -14.26
CA TRP A 230 8.66 9.02 -12.87
C TRP A 230 7.97 10.36 -12.55
N THR A 231 8.19 11.37 -13.39
CA THR A 231 7.69 12.74 -13.18
C THR A 231 6.16 12.81 -13.27
N PHE A 232 5.53 11.98 -14.11
CA PHE A 232 4.08 12.01 -14.34
C PHE A 232 3.29 10.90 -13.66
N ALA A 233 3.93 9.79 -13.26
CA ALA A 233 3.25 8.63 -12.68
C ALA A 233 2.88 8.83 -11.21
N ALA A 234 3.38 9.88 -10.54
CA ALA A 234 3.15 10.11 -9.10
C ALA A 234 3.18 8.77 -8.32
N LEU A 235 4.33 8.10 -8.32
CA LEU A 235 4.58 7.16 -7.22
C LEU A 235 4.33 7.95 -5.93
N PRO A 236 3.62 7.38 -4.93
CA PRO A 236 3.48 8.04 -3.65
C PRO A 236 4.89 8.45 -3.24
N GLU A 237 5.15 9.75 -3.13
CA GLU A 237 6.39 10.21 -2.56
C GLU A 237 6.46 9.56 -1.19
N LEU A 238 7.29 8.54 -1.07
CA LEU A 238 7.82 8.05 0.19
C LEU A 238 8.41 9.29 0.85
N LYS A 239 7.62 9.94 1.71
CA LYS A 239 7.96 11.13 2.50
C LYS A 239 9.01 10.78 3.56
N LEU A 240 10.12 10.18 3.15
CA LEU A 240 11.27 9.92 4.03
C LEU A 240 12.04 11.20 4.37
N GLN A 241 11.77 12.33 3.70
CA GLN A 241 12.42 13.61 3.99
C GLN A 241 11.84 14.34 5.23
N GLU A 242 10.70 13.91 5.78
CA GLU A 242 10.17 14.49 7.02
C GLU A 242 10.69 13.80 8.30
N LEU A 243 11.40 12.67 8.16
CA LEU A 243 11.94 11.89 9.30
C LEU A 243 13.36 12.30 9.72
N VAL A 244 14.04 13.17 8.96
CA VAL A 244 15.39 13.67 9.28
C VAL A 244 15.38 15.20 9.33
N ARG A 245 14.67 15.76 10.31
CA ARG A 245 14.97 17.11 10.80
C ARG A 245 15.55 17.00 12.21
N PRO A 246 16.81 17.38 12.44
CA PRO A 246 17.27 17.61 13.80
C PRO A 246 16.51 18.84 14.32
N ASN A 247 15.55 18.61 15.22
CA ASN A 247 14.91 19.67 15.98
C ASN A 247 15.97 20.35 16.85
N GLY A 248 16.34 21.58 16.50
CA GLY A 248 17.22 22.40 17.34
C GLY A 248 17.87 23.58 16.63
N ALA A 249 17.10 24.57 16.18
CA ALA A 249 17.58 25.95 16.07
C ALA A 249 16.41 26.94 16.01
N SER A 250 16.07 27.51 17.17
CA SER A 250 15.23 28.70 17.25
C SER A 250 16.01 29.93 16.76
N THR A 251 15.44 30.58 15.75
CA THR A 251 15.40 32.03 15.47
C THR A 251 16.56 32.95 15.89
N VAL A 252 17.16 33.65 14.93
CA VAL A 252 17.37 35.11 15.02
C VAL A 252 17.18 35.76 13.64
N SER A 253 16.22 36.67 13.54
CA SER A 253 16.11 37.68 12.48
C SER A 253 17.21 38.74 12.64
N SER A 254 17.90 39.09 11.57
CA SER A 254 18.46 40.45 11.44
C SER A 254 18.51 40.88 9.97
N ALA A 255 17.80 41.98 9.70
CA ALA A 255 17.81 42.70 8.45
C ALA A 255 19.17 43.37 8.18
N GLY A 256 19.53 43.42 6.89
CA GLY A 256 20.18 44.54 6.21
C GLY A 256 21.49 45.12 6.77
N SER A 257 22.58 44.93 6.03
CA SER A 257 23.20 46.03 5.27
C SER A 257 24.42 45.54 4.49
N SER A 258 24.49 46.01 3.25
CA SER A 258 25.66 46.02 2.40
C SER A 258 26.74 46.92 2.99
N HIS A 259 28.02 46.54 2.88
CA HIS A 259 29.11 47.46 2.57
C HIS A 259 30.30 46.71 1.96
N SER A 260 30.86 47.38 0.96
CA SER A 260 31.94 46.99 0.07
C SER A 260 33.32 47.27 0.68
N ALA A 261 34.32 46.58 0.12
CA ALA A 261 35.67 47.08 -0.23
C ALA A 261 36.88 46.50 0.53
N ASN A 262 37.74 45.89 -0.29
CA ASN A 262 39.20 46.04 -0.40
C ASN A 262 40.11 45.92 0.84
N GLY A 263 41.21 45.19 0.66
CA GLY A 263 42.46 45.53 1.36
C GLY A 263 43.49 44.43 1.49
N SER A 264 44.30 44.28 0.44
CA SER A 264 45.66 43.73 0.39
C SER A 264 46.47 43.58 1.69
N SER A 265 47.09 42.40 1.79
CA SER A 265 48.48 42.07 2.17
C SER A 265 49.29 43.02 3.08
N ARG A 266 49.93 42.43 4.09
CA ARG A 266 51.39 42.56 4.31
C ARG A 266 51.96 41.47 5.23
N HIS A 267 53.10 40.96 4.79
CA HIS A 267 54.02 40.05 5.46
C HIS A 267 54.55 40.61 6.79
N THR A 268 54.90 39.72 7.71
CA THR A 268 56.29 39.55 8.20
C THR A 268 56.38 38.30 9.07
N GLY A 269 57.37 37.44 8.79
CA GLY A 269 57.66 36.25 9.56
C GLY A 269 58.67 36.51 10.67
N ILE A 270 58.67 35.67 11.71
CA ILE A 270 59.85 35.37 12.55
C ILE A 270 59.81 33.88 12.90
N MET A 271 60.98 33.26 12.75
CA MET A 271 61.31 31.85 12.92
C MET A 271 61.74 31.58 14.38
N GLY A 272 61.47 30.39 14.92
CA GLY A 272 62.38 29.72 15.87
C GLY A 272 61.86 29.39 17.29
N GLY A 273 61.50 28.12 17.49
CA GLY A 273 62.12 27.27 18.52
C GLY A 273 61.42 27.06 19.88
N HIS A 274 61.54 25.81 20.37
CA HIS A 274 61.15 25.24 21.67
C HIS A 274 59.67 24.86 21.83
N ARG A 275 59.26 23.58 21.68
CA ARG A 275 59.60 22.43 22.56
C ARG A 275 59.56 22.79 24.05
N PHE A 276 58.43 23.27 24.58
CA PHE A 276 58.11 23.19 26.02
C PHE A 276 56.64 23.48 26.38
N ILE A 277 55.65 23.03 25.58
CA ILE A 277 54.21 23.18 25.90
C ILE A 277 53.44 21.89 25.57
N TRP A 278 53.84 20.76 26.15
CA TRP A 278 53.05 19.52 26.10
C TRP A 278 52.85 18.86 27.47
N HIS A 279 53.45 19.39 28.55
CA HIS A 279 53.34 18.83 29.90
C HIS A 279 52.46 19.64 30.87
N LEU A 280 51.87 20.77 30.45
CA LEU A 280 50.90 21.52 31.27
C LEU A 280 49.43 21.23 30.91
N LEU A 281 49.14 20.55 29.79
CA LEU A 281 47.79 20.09 29.46
C LEU A 281 47.46 18.68 30.02
N ALA A 282 48.46 17.92 30.46
CA ALA A 282 48.27 16.57 31.01
C ALA A 282 47.82 16.56 32.50
N MET A 283 48.02 17.66 33.24
CA MET A 283 47.52 17.79 34.63
C MET A 283 46.12 18.40 34.71
N ALA A 284 45.64 19.07 33.66
CA ALA A 284 44.24 19.48 33.55
C ALA A 284 43.34 18.29 33.15
N ALA A 285 43.85 17.34 32.36
CA ALA A 285 43.11 16.14 31.96
C ALA A 285 42.85 15.16 33.11
N GLY A 286 43.72 15.11 34.14
CA GLY A 286 43.55 14.21 35.28
C GLY A 286 42.46 14.63 36.27
N VAL A 287 42.25 15.93 36.47
CA VAL A 287 41.19 16.44 37.37
C VAL A 287 39.83 16.47 36.67
N PHE A 288 39.79 16.73 35.35
CA PHE A 288 38.56 16.57 34.56
C PHE A 288 38.17 15.08 34.36
N LEU A 289 39.11 14.14 34.42
CA LEU A 289 38.80 12.71 34.41
C LEU A 289 38.34 12.17 35.77
N THR A 290 38.55 12.86 36.89
CA THR A 290 37.99 12.43 38.20
C THR A 290 36.73 13.19 38.59
N VAL A 291 36.62 14.47 38.22
CA VAL A 291 35.37 15.23 38.40
C VAL A 291 34.34 14.86 37.33
N GLY A 292 34.78 14.61 36.09
CA GLY A 292 33.93 14.08 35.02
C GLY A 292 33.52 12.63 35.20
N LEU A 293 34.15 11.85 36.10
CA LEU A 293 33.70 10.50 36.50
C LEU A 293 32.81 10.49 37.75
N LEU A 294 32.71 11.63 38.46
CA LEU A 294 31.74 11.82 39.54
C LEU A 294 30.50 12.60 39.06
N GLU A 295 30.61 13.40 38.00
CA GLU A 295 29.46 13.96 37.27
C GLU A 295 28.89 13.01 36.19
N PHE A 296 29.57 11.90 35.88
CA PHE A 296 28.99 10.82 35.04
C PHE A 296 28.01 9.92 35.79
N TRP A 297 27.86 10.12 37.11
CA TRP A 297 26.92 9.38 37.96
C TRP A 297 25.72 10.23 38.42
N ASP A 298 25.53 11.45 37.91
CA ASP A 298 24.41 12.31 38.31
C ASP A 298 23.71 13.04 37.14
N ALA A 299 23.65 12.37 35.98
CA ALA A 299 22.72 12.71 34.90
C ALA A 299 22.01 11.45 34.34
N HIS A 300 21.88 10.41 35.17
CA HIS A 300 20.94 9.31 34.96
C HIS A 300 19.66 9.60 35.73
N ASP A 301 18.90 10.60 35.30
CA ASP A 301 17.47 10.67 35.59
C ASP A 301 16.73 11.44 34.50
N GLY A 302 16.70 10.79 33.35
CA GLY A 302 15.78 11.04 32.26
C GLY A 302 15.29 9.72 31.67
N LEU A 303 15.16 8.69 32.50
CA LEU A 303 14.30 7.55 32.16
C LEU A 303 12.91 8.15 31.95
N SER A 304 12.41 8.15 30.71
CA SER A 304 10.97 8.26 30.52
C SER A 304 10.34 7.16 31.37
N LYS A 305 9.71 7.56 32.48
CA LYS A 305 9.09 6.64 33.43
C LYS A 305 8.15 5.75 32.62
N ALA A 306 8.33 4.44 32.69
CA ALA A 306 7.40 3.50 32.08
C ALA A 306 6.01 3.76 32.67
N VAL A 307 5.04 4.05 31.82
CA VAL A 307 3.66 4.41 32.22
C VAL A 307 2.67 3.28 31.94
N ALA A 308 3.02 2.32 31.08
CA ALA A 308 2.22 1.13 30.81
C ALA A 308 3.10 -0.06 30.40
N THR A 309 2.49 -1.23 30.21
CA THR A 309 3.10 -2.43 29.59
C THR A 309 2.08 -3.12 28.69
N ILE A 310 2.49 -3.87 27.66
CA ILE A 310 1.57 -4.76 26.95
C ILE A 310 1.40 -6.04 27.79
N ALA A 311 0.24 -6.25 28.41
CA ALA A 311 -0.05 -7.42 29.24
C ALA A 311 -0.40 -8.66 28.41
N SER A 312 -1.12 -8.49 27.30
CA SER A 312 -1.43 -9.56 26.35
C SER A 312 -1.48 -9.04 24.93
N SER A 313 -1.24 -9.94 23.98
CA SER A 313 -1.24 -9.69 22.54
C SER A 313 -1.70 -10.97 21.85
N GLU A 314 -2.98 -11.03 21.49
CA GLU A 314 -3.65 -12.18 20.87
C GLU A 314 -3.89 -11.88 19.39
N ASP A 315 -3.24 -12.65 18.52
CA ASP A 315 -3.27 -12.50 17.06
C ASP A 315 -3.03 -11.06 16.57
N CYS A 316 -2.25 -10.29 17.33
CA CYS A 316 -2.00 -8.89 17.01
C CYS A 316 -1.09 -8.73 15.80
N LYS A 317 -1.56 -7.97 14.82
CA LYS A 317 -0.71 -7.34 13.80
C LYS A 317 -0.59 -5.87 14.13
N TRP A 318 0.61 -5.44 14.45
CA TRP A 318 0.92 -4.05 14.75
C TRP A 318 1.39 -3.35 13.48
N GLY A 319 0.84 -2.18 13.19
CA GLY A 319 1.28 -1.29 12.12
C GLY A 319 2.37 -0.34 12.61
N ASP A 320 2.40 0.88 12.07
CA ASP A 320 3.38 1.90 12.47
C ASP A 320 3.24 2.31 13.95
N CYS A 321 4.14 1.81 14.79
CA CYS A 321 4.21 2.08 16.22
C CYS A 321 5.50 2.83 16.56
N THR A 322 5.44 3.78 17.50
CA THR A 322 6.66 4.38 18.09
C THR A 322 7.10 3.66 19.35
N LEU A 323 6.25 2.78 19.89
CA LEU A 323 6.46 2.01 21.11
C LEU A 323 6.73 0.53 20.80
N ALA A 324 7.39 -0.15 21.74
CA ALA A 324 7.63 -1.59 21.64
C ALA A 324 6.31 -2.37 21.70
N THR A 325 6.19 -3.39 20.85
CA THR A 325 4.95 -4.18 20.71
C THR A 325 5.03 -5.58 21.33
N ALA A 326 6.16 -5.88 21.98
CA ALA A 326 6.33 -7.15 22.69
C ALA A 326 5.65 -7.13 24.06
N VAL A 327 5.02 -8.25 24.40
CA VAL A 327 4.37 -8.46 25.70
C VAL A 327 5.39 -8.31 26.83
N ASN A 328 4.95 -7.73 27.95
CA ASN A 328 5.71 -7.40 29.16
C ASN A 328 6.81 -6.35 28.98
N GLN A 329 6.91 -5.67 27.83
CA GLN A 329 7.82 -4.54 27.69
C GLN A 329 7.23 -3.27 28.30
N PRO A 330 8.03 -2.48 29.05
CA PRO A 330 7.60 -1.18 29.53
C PRO A 330 7.40 -0.20 28.37
N LEU A 331 6.30 0.51 28.41
CA LEU A 331 5.89 1.54 27.46
C LEU A 331 5.98 2.92 28.12
N GLY A 332 6.67 3.84 27.45
CA GLY A 332 6.59 5.27 27.75
C GLY A 332 5.49 5.95 26.93
N PRO A 333 5.44 7.29 26.91
CA PRO A 333 4.59 8.03 26.01
C PRO A 333 4.92 7.74 24.54
N GLY A 334 3.89 7.56 23.71
CA GLY A 334 4.06 7.24 22.29
C GLY A 334 2.84 6.55 21.68
N HIS A 335 3.00 6.09 20.45
CA HIS A 335 1.93 5.70 19.55
C HIS A 335 1.93 4.19 19.31
N LEU A 336 0.74 3.59 19.34
CA LEU A 336 0.50 2.19 19.01
C LEU A 336 -0.63 2.10 17.98
N ARG A 337 -0.36 1.38 16.89
CA ARG A 337 -1.33 1.10 15.85
C ARG A 337 -1.55 -0.40 15.75
N LEU A 338 -2.71 -0.85 16.19
CA LEU A 338 -3.16 -2.23 16.02
C LEU A 338 -3.94 -2.31 14.70
N GLU A 339 -3.51 -3.16 13.77
CA GLU A 339 -4.20 -3.38 12.50
C GLU A 339 -5.23 -4.51 12.59
N SER A 340 -4.98 -5.51 13.45
CA SER A 340 -5.89 -6.60 13.79
C SER A 340 -5.45 -7.30 15.07
N GLY A 341 -6.34 -8.06 15.71
CA GLY A 341 -6.09 -8.81 16.94
C GLY A 341 -6.67 -8.12 18.18
N ILE A 342 -6.27 -8.59 19.37
CA ILE A 342 -6.66 -8.03 20.67
C ILE A 342 -5.41 -7.84 21.53
N ALA A 343 -5.15 -6.61 21.97
CA ALA A 343 -4.02 -6.31 22.82
C ALA A 343 -4.47 -5.62 24.11
N THR A 344 -3.98 -6.06 25.26
CA THR A 344 -4.27 -5.38 26.53
C THR A 344 -3.05 -4.59 26.97
N LEU A 345 -3.22 -3.28 27.09
CA LEU A 345 -2.27 -2.36 27.72
C LEU A 345 -2.58 -2.30 29.21
N GLN A 346 -1.56 -2.48 30.04
CA GLN A 346 -1.65 -2.39 31.49
C GLN A 346 -0.98 -1.12 31.97
N PHE A 347 -1.79 -0.18 32.45
CA PHE A 347 -1.42 1.02 33.19
C PHE A 347 -1.50 0.72 34.71
N PRO A 348 -1.03 1.62 35.60
CA PRO A 348 -1.26 1.49 37.03
C PRO A 348 -2.76 1.43 37.36
N ASN A 349 -3.23 0.29 37.89
CA ASN A 349 -4.62 0.03 38.25
C ASN A 349 -5.64 0.15 37.10
N VAL A 350 -5.20 0.19 35.84
CA VAL A 350 -6.09 0.28 34.66
C VAL A 350 -5.61 -0.65 33.56
N SER A 351 -6.51 -1.49 33.05
CA SER A 351 -6.27 -2.31 31.87
C SER A 351 -7.07 -1.75 30.70
N VAL A 352 -6.40 -1.39 29.60
CA VAL A 352 -7.03 -0.89 28.36
C VAL A 352 -6.85 -1.94 27.27
N THR A 353 -7.93 -2.58 26.88
CA THR A 353 -7.95 -3.57 25.79
C THR A 353 -8.27 -2.88 24.47
N LEU A 354 -7.40 -3.07 23.48
CA LEU A 354 -7.55 -2.62 22.10
C LEU A 354 -8.13 -3.76 21.27
N GLU A 355 -9.17 -3.49 20.47
CA GLU A 355 -9.86 -4.52 19.67
C GLU A 355 -9.86 -4.19 18.18
N GLY A 356 -9.34 -5.11 17.36
CA GLY A 356 -9.38 -4.99 15.90
C GLY A 356 -8.42 -3.93 15.39
N GLN A 357 -8.93 -2.96 14.63
CA GLN A 357 -8.14 -1.85 14.11
C GLN A 357 -8.23 -0.66 15.06
N VAL A 358 -7.11 -0.30 15.68
CA VAL A 358 -7.03 0.75 16.70
C VAL A 358 -5.80 1.62 16.48
N ASP A 359 -5.99 2.93 16.59
CA ASP A 359 -4.93 3.93 16.59
C ASP A 359 -5.00 4.67 17.93
N VAL A 360 -4.02 4.42 18.81
CA VAL A 360 -3.99 4.92 20.19
C VAL A 360 -2.64 5.52 20.53
N GLU A 361 -2.66 6.62 21.27
CA GLU A 361 -1.47 7.30 21.77
C GLU A 361 -1.47 7.30 23.30
N ILE A 362 -0.41 6.79 23.90
CA ILE A 362 -0.15 6.83 25.33
C ILE A 362 0.47 8.19 25.66
N VAL A 363 -0.18 8.97 26.53
CA VAL A 363 0.32 10.29 26.93
C VAL A 363 1.07 10.18 28.26
N ASP A 364 0.42 9.60 29.28
CA ASP A 364 0.99 9.38 30.61
C ASP A 364 0.27 8.23 31.35
N GLU A 365 0.57 8.06 32.64
CA GLU A 365 0.03 6.97 33.48
C GLU A 365 -1.49 7.06 33.71
N LYS A 366 -2.14 8.19 33.40
CA LYS A 366 -3.57 8.45 33.60
C LYS A 366 -4.32 8.77 32.32
N MET A 367 -3.66 8.78 31.16
CA MET A 367 -4.27 9.29 29.94
C MET A 367 -3.78 8.62 28.67
N CYS A 368 -4.74 8.26 27.82
CA CYS A 368 -4.48 7.91 26.42
C CYS A 368 -5.42 8.68 25.47
N LEU A 369 -4.94 8.89 24.24
CA LEU A 369 -5.72 9.42 23.14
C LEU A 369 -6.13 8.27 22.22
N LEU A 370 -7.42 8.15 21.93
CA LEU A 370 -7.95 7.23 20.94
C LEU A 370 -8.30 8.00 19.67
N HIS A 371 -7.46 7.87 18.64
CA HIS A 371 -7.64 8.55 17.35
C HIS A 371 -8.70 7.85 16.50
N SER A 372 -8.68 6.50 16.48
CA SER A 372 -9.70 5.68 15.82
C SER A 372 -9.73 4.26 16.38
N GLY A 373 -10.87 3.57 16.25
CA GLY A 373 -11.02 2.17 16.66
C GLY A 373 -11.79 2.00 17.97
N ARG A 374 -11.62 0.85 18.63
CA ARG A 374 -12.35 0.50 19.86
C ARG A 374 -11.40 0.14 20.99
N VAL A 375 -11.68 0.70 22.16
CA VAL A 375 -10.99 0.31 23.40
C VAL A 375 -12.00 -0.02 24.49
N LEU A 376 -11.63 -0.96 25.35
CA LEU A 376 -12.32 -1.28 26.60
C LEU A 376 -11.38 -0.95 27.76
N ALA A 377 -11.74 0.01 28.59
CA ALA A 377 -11.00 0.36 29.79
C ALA A 377 -11.65 -0.31 31.01
N ASN A 378 -10.85 -1.05 31.76
CA ASN A 378 -11.22 -1.62 33.04
C ASN A 378 -10.39 -0.96 34.14
N VAL A 379 -11.03 -0.18 35.01
CA VAL A 379 -10.37 0.54 36.09
C VAL A 379 -10.57 -0.17 37.42
N GLU A 380 -9.46 -0.61 38.02
CA GLU A 380 -9.41 -1.19 39.37
C GLU A 380 -9.35 -0.07 40.44
N PRO A 381 -9.67 -0.37 41.71
CA PRO A 381 -9.62 0.61 42.79
C PRO A 381 -8.26 1.30 42.89
N GLY A 382 -8.25 2.63 42.96
CA GLY A 382 -7.03 3.44 42.93
C GLY A 382 -6.57 3.87 41.53
N GLY A 383 -7.29 3.49 40.47
CA GLY A 383 -7.11 3.98 39.10
C GLY A 383 -8.08 5.11 38.71
N GLU A 384 -8.89 5.62 39.64
CA GLU A 384 -9.94 6.60 39.34
C GLU A 384 -9.36 7.89 38.75
N GLY A 385 -10.06 8.45 37.76
CA GLY A 385 -9.63 9.63 37.03
C GLY A 385 -8.77 9.32 35.79
N PHE A 386 -8.66 8.06 35.37
CA PHE A 386 -8.10 7.69 34.08
C PHE A 386 -8.92 8.32 32.94
N VAL A 387 -8.24 8.84 31.92
CA VAL A 387 -8.84 9.60 30.82
C VAL A 387 -8.60 8.91 29.50
N VAL A 388 -9.69 8.57 28.81
CA VAL A 388 -9.66 8.26 27.37
C VAL A 388 -10.15 9.51 26.63
N GLN A 389 -9.28 10.17 25.88
CA GLN A 389 -9.65 11.32 25.07
C GLN A 389 -9.74 10.93 23.60
N THR A 390 -10.77 11.41 22.93
CA THR A 390 -10.98 11.27 21.49
C THR A 390 -10.89 12.64 20.81
N PRO A 391 -11.00 12.74 19.48
CA PRO A 391 -11.04 14.04 18.80
C PRO A 391 -12.22 14.93 19.23
N THR A 392 -13.32 14.35 19.73
CA THR A 392 -14.55 15.10 20.07
C THR A 392 -14.80 15.24 21.57
N ALA A 393 -14.31 14.32 22.41
CA ALA A 393 -14.62 14.33 23.85
C ALA A 393 -13.50 13.77 24.73
N LYS A 394 -13.60 14.05 26.03
CA LYS A 394 -12.83 13.43 27.11
C LYS A 394 -13.75 12.58 27.97
N PHE A 395 -13.36 11.33 28.19
CA PHE A 395 -14.05 10.39 29.05
C PHE A 395 -13.20 10.15 30.30
N ILE A 396 -13.71 10.57 31.46
CA ILE A 396 -13.00 10.53 32.75
C ILE A 396 -13.65 9.47 33.64
N ASP A 397 -12.85 8.47 33.97
CA ASP A 397 -13.27 7.35 34.80
C ASP A 397 -13.49 7.74 36.27
N ARG A 398 -14.45 7.09 36.93
CA ARG A 398 -14.74 7.22 38.37
C ARG A 398 -14.75 5.87 39.11
N GLY A 399 -13.91 4.94 38.67
CA GLY A 399 -13.79 3.56 39.15
C GLY A 399 -14.75 2.63 38.41
N THR A 400 -14.54 2.44 37.10
CA THR A 400 -15.57 1.91 36.19
C THR A 400 -14.98 1.06 35.06
N THR A 401 -15.79 0.14 34.53
CA THR A 401 -15.50 -0.53 33.25
C THR A 401 -16.33 0.13 32.15
N PHE A 402 -15.68 0.67 31.12
CA PHE A 402 -16.35 1.39 30.04
C PHE A 402 -15.65 1.17 28.68
N GLY A 403 -16.43 1.21 27.61
CA GLY A 403 -15.95 1.08 26.23
C GLY A 403 -16.06 2.40 25.48
N VAL A 404 -15.07 2.69 24.65
CA VAL A 404 -15.08 3.86 23.74
C VAL A 404 -14.83 3.38 22.32
N LYS A 405 -15.69 3.80 21.40
CA LYS A 405 -15.56 3.53 19.95
C LYS A 405 -15.44 4.86 19.21
N VAL A 406 -14.41 5.01 18.40
CA VAL A 406 -14.20 6.18 17.53
C VAL A 406 -14.29 5.76 16.08
N ALA A 407 -15.30 6.26 15.38
CA ALA A 407 -15.45 6.07 13.94
C ALA A 407 -14.41 6.91 13.17
N PRO A 408 -14.06 6.56 11.92
CA PRO A 408 -13.17 7.36 11.08
C PRO A 408 -13.61 8.82 10.88
N SER A 409 -14.91 9.11 11.02
CA SER A 409 -15.46 10.47 11.00
C SER A 409 -15.13 11.32 12.24
N GLY A 410 -14.54 10.71 13.28
CA GLY A 410 -14.25 11.33 14.57
C GLY A 410 -15.40 11.26 15.58
N VAL A 411 -16.58 10.72 15.19
CA VAL A 411 -17.69 10.49 16.12
C VAL A 411 -17.30 9.43 17.14
N SER A 412 -17.54 9.73 18.41
CA SER A 412 -17.15 8.87 19.53
C SER A 412 -18.38 8.38 20.30
N ASP A 413 -18.51 7.07 20.49
CA ASP A 413 -19.56 6.45 21.30
C ASP A 413 -18.97 5.89 22.59
N LEU A 414 -19.59 6.22 23.72
CA LEU A 414 -19.27 5.72 25.05
C LEU A 414 -20.36 4.74 25.50
N THR A 415 -19.95 3.58 26.01
CA THR A 415 -20.81 2.61 26.68
C THR A 415 -20.26 2.32 28.07
N VAL A 416 -21.08 2.46 29.11
CA VAL A 416 -20.67 2.23 30.50
C VAL A 416 -21.22 0.88 30.97
N PHE A 417 -20.32 -0.06 31.31
CA PHE A 417 -20.70 -1.41 31.74
C PHE A 417 -20.85 -1.51 33.26
N LYS A 418 -20.04 -0.79 34.04
CA LYS A 418 -20.08 -0.80 35.50
C LYS A 418 -19.63 0.54 36.06
N GLY A 419 -20.48 1.22 36.83
CA GLY A 419 -20.16 2.47 37.52
C GLY A 419 -20.60 3.71 36.74
N ARG A 420 -19.73 4.71 36.62
CA ARG A 420 -20.02 6.02 36.01
C ARG A 420 -18.79 6.60 35.31
N VAL A 421 -19.01 7.25 34.18
CA VAL A 421 -17.99 8.04 33.45
C VAL A 421 -18.47 9.49 33.30
N ASP A 422 -17.58 10.43 33.57
CA ASP A 422 -17.82 11.85 33.26
C ASP A 422 -17.34 12.15 31.84
N VAL A 423 -18.16 12.86 31.07
CA VAL A 423 -17.90 13.19 29.66
C VAL A 423 -17.77 14.69 29.52
N GLY A 424 -16.68 15.17 28.94
CA GLY A 424 -16.48 16.57 28.56
C GLY A 424 -16.30 16.71 27.05
N HIS A 425 -17.24 17.34 26.36
CA HIS A 425 -17.14 17.59 24.92
C HIS A 425 -16.13 18.71 24.63
N LEU A 426 -15.12 18.42 23.81
CA LEU A 426 -13.96 19.29 23.62
C LEU A 426 -14.28 20.60 22.87
N LEU A 427 -15.29 20.58 21.98
CA LEU A 427 -15.63 21.73 21.14
C LEU A 427 -16.69 22.64 21.76
N SER A 428 -17.72 22.05 22.38
CA SER A 428 -18.84 22.81 22.97
C SER A 428 -18.64 23.12 24.45
N GLY A 429 -17.72 22.42 25.13
CA GLY A 429 -17.55 22.49 26.57
C GLY A 429 -18.71 21.87 27.36
N ALA A 430 -19.65 21.18 26.69
CA ALA A 430 -20.74 20.50 27.35
C ALA A 430 -20.20 19.34 28.22
N GLU A 431 -20.73 19.21 29.43
CA GLU A 431 -20.39 18.13 30.34
C GLU A 431 -21.61 17.25 30.61
N ALA A 432 -21.39 15.94 30.66
CA ALA A 432 -22.40 14.95 30.99
C ALA A 432 -21.81 13.88 31.91
N SER A 433 -22.68 13.10 32.54
CA SER A 433 -22.28 11.95 33.36
C SER A 433 -23.12 10.76 32.91
N VAL A 434 -22.45 9.69 32.51
CA VAL A 434 -23.08 8.50 31.93
C VAL A 434 -22.95 7.34 32.92
N ARG A 435 -24.07 6.64 33.16
CA ARG A 435 -24.16 5.52 34.10
C ARG A 435 -24.35 4.20 33.34
N VAL A 436 -24.34 3.10 34.09
CA VAL A 436 -24.59 1.75 33.55
C VAL A 436 -25.88 1.71 32.72
N ASN A 437 -25.82 1.04 31.57
CA ASN A 437 -26.92 0.93 30.57
C ASN A 437 -27.32 2.28 29.93
N GLU A 438 -26.41 3.24 29.89
CA GLU A 438 -26.56 4.45 29.08
C GLU A 438 -25.45 4.45 28.02
N THR A 439 -25.82 4.72 26.78
CA THR A 439 -24.87 4.98 25.69
C THR A 439 -24.88 6.47 25.39
N MET A 440 -23.70 7.06 25.20
CA MET A 440 -23.57 8.49 24.90
C MET A 440 -22.74 8.67 23.64
N ARG A 441 -23.26 9.44 22.69
CA ARG A 441 -22.58 9.80 21.45
C ARG A 441 -22.06 11.23 21.52
N ALA A 442 -20.78 11.39 21.22
CA ALA A 442 -20.10 12.67 21.06
C ALA A 442 -19.77 12.91 19.58
N SER A 443 -20.62 13.70 18.92
CA SER A 443 -20.41 14.18 17.55
C SER A 443 -19.52 15.44 17.54
N GLN A 444 -19.38 16.15 16.41
CA GLN A 444 -18.68 17.44 16.39
C GLN A 444 -19.51 18.60 16.98
N GLN A 445 -20.83 18.43 17.09
CA GLN A 445 -21.76 19.53 17.41
C GLN A 445 -22.44 19.37 18.78
N LEU A 446 -22.71 18.13 19.21
CA LEU A 446 -23.52 17.86 20.40
C LEU A 446 -23.15 16.51 21.07
N LEU A 447 -23.42 16.44 22.39
CA LEU A 447 -23.52 15.22 23.17
C LEU A 447 -24.97 14.72 23.18
N GLU A 448 -25.20 13.49 22.74
CA GLU A 448 -26.52 12.87 22.67
C GLU A 448 -26.54 11.57 23.47
N THR A 449 -27.45 11.47 24.45
CA THR A 449 -27.75 10.18 25.08
C THR A 449 -28.55 9.35 24.10
N LEU A 450 -28.10 8.13 23.84
CA LEU A 450 -28.85 7.14 23.09
C LEU A 450 -29.64 6.30 24.10
N ASP A 451 -30.96 6.42 24.07
CA ASP A 451 -31.84 5.50 24.81
C ASP A 451 -31.80 4.15 24.10
N ASP A 452 -31.66 3.05 24.86
CA ASP A 452 -31.59 1.65 24.37
C ASP A 452 -32.90 1.16 23.68
N ALA A 453 -33.68 2.04 23.06
CA ALA A 453 -35.00 1.75 22.51
C ALA A 453 -35.05 1.49 21.00
N ASP A 454 -33.96 1.67 20.24
CA ASP A 454 -34.01 1.59 18.76
C ASP A 454 -32.93 0.71 18.10
N ASP A 455 -32.24 -0.17 18.83
CA ASP A 455 -31.40 -1.21 18.20
C ASP A 455 -31.36 -2.52 19.01
N GLU A 456 -32.54 -3.00 19.45
CA GLU A 456 -32.72 -4.41 19.85
C GLU A 456 -32.66 -5.31 18.60
N GLY A 457 -31.46 -5.49 18.05
CA GLY A 457 -31.07 -6.83 17.62
C GLY A 457 -30.86 -7.69 18.86
N PRO A 458 -31.28 -8.96 18.90
CA PRO A 458 -31.31 -9.73 20.14
C PRO A 458 -29.90 -9.78 20.77
N VAL A 459 -29.80 -9.31 22.02
CA VAL A 459 -28.69 -9.67 22.90
C VAL A 459 -28.88 -11.14 23.25
N GLU A 460 -28.32 -12.03 22.43
CA GLU A 460 -28.15 -13.41 22.82
C GLU A 460 -27.23 -13.44 24.04
N THR A 461 -27.76 -13.92 25.17
CA THR A 461 -26.94 -14.54 26.22
C THR A 461 -25.88 -15.44 25.57
N PRO A 462 -24.62 -15.48 26.05
CA PRO A 462 -23.62 -16.36 25.46
C PRO A 462 -24.07 -17.81 25.64
N VAL A 463 -24.66 -18.37 24.59
CA VAL A 463 -24.77 -19.81 24.41
C VAL A 463 -23.34 -20.31 24.24
N ALA A 464 -22.91 -21.19 25.13
CA ALA A 464 -21.57 -21.76 25.13
C ALA A 464 -21.33 -22.46 23.78
N GLY A 465 -20.32 -21.99 23.03
CA GLY A 465 -19.90 -22.62 21.79
C GLY A 465 -18.48 -22.17 21.44
N VAL A 466 -17.71 -23.03 20.78
CA VAL A 466 -16.33 -22.74 20.39
C VAL A 466 -16.36 -21.88 19.14
N PRO A 467 -15.73 -20.68 19.12
CA PRO A 467 -15.61 -19.89 17.91
C PRO A 467 -14.59 -20.55 16.96
N ILE A 468 -15.00 -20.79 15.72
CA ILE A 468 -14.18 -21.42 14.68
C ILE A 468 -14.12 -20.49 13.46
N HIS A 469 -12.92 -20.34 12.89
CA HIS A 469 -12.70 -19.52 11.71
C HIS A 469 -12.15 -20.40 10.58
N ILE A 470 -12.85 -20.45 9.45
CA ILE A 470 -12.47 -21.24 8.28
C ILE A 470 -12.29 -20.30 7.09
N SER A 471 -11.07 -20.21 6.59
CA SER A 471 -10.74 -19.35 5.45
C SER A 471 -10.60 -20.16 4.16
N THR A 472 -10.89 -19.56 3.00
CA THR A 472 -10.56 -20.15 1.69
C THR A 472 -9.06 -20.40 1.52
N ALA A 473 -8.20 -19.81 2.35
CA ALA A 473 -6.76 -20.06 2.39
C ALA A 473 -6.37 -21.32 3.19
N SER A 474 -7.30 -21.96 3.89
CA SER A 474 -7.04 -23.08 4.80
C SER A 474 -7.43 -24.42 4.17
N GLY A 475 -6.68 -25.47 4.47
CA GLY A 475 -7.00 -26.84 4.06
C GLY A 475 -7.19 -27.00 2.55
N ALA A 476 -8.27 -27.66 2.15
CA ALA A 476 -8.74 -27.82 0.77
C ALA A 476 -9.44 -26.56 0.20
N GLY A 477 -9.44 -25.43 0.93
CA GLY A 477 -10.06 -24.18 0.50
C GLY A 477 -9.48 -23.59 -0.79
N ASP A 478 -10.34 -22.94 -1.57
CA ASP A 478 -9.93 -22.24 -2.79
C ASP A 478 -10.80 -21.04 -3.13
N ASP A 479 -10.30 -20.11 -3.92
CA ASP A 479 -11.08 -18.99 -4.43
C ASP A 479 -10.65 -18.55 -5.83
N ALA A 480 -11.63 -18.18 -6.63
CA ALA A 480 -11.44 -17.73 -8.01
C ALA A 480 -12.63 -16.90 -8.48
N TYR A 481 -12.43 -16.15 -9.57
CA TYR A 481 -13.53 -15.56 -10.31
C TYR A 481 -13.45 -15.95 -11.78
N VAL A 482 -14.60 -15.92 -12.46
CA VAL A 482 -14.67 -16.22 -13.89
C VAL A 482 -15.21 -15.02 -14.64
N ALA A 483 -14.66 -14.76 -15.82
CA ALA A 483 -15.07 -13.67 -16.70
C ALA A 483 -15.61 -14.19 -18.04
N ALA A 484 -16.74 -13.65 -18.49
CA ALA A 484 -17.28 -13.96 -19.80
C ALA A 484 -16.49 -13.20 -20.90
N ALA A 485 -15.71 -13.91 -21.71
CA ALA A 485 -14.99 -13.37 -22.87
C ALA A 485 -15.33 -14.10 -24.19
N LYS A 486 -15.09 -13.45 -25.33
CA LYS A 486 -15.38 -13.98 -26.68
C LYS A 486 -14.39 -15.04 -27.19
N SER A 487 -13.23 -15.18 -26.56
CA SER A 487 -12.17 -16.13 -26.94
C SER A 487 -11.59 -16.80 -25.69
N LEU A 488 -11.52 -18.13 -25.69
CA LEU A 488 -11.01 -18.94 -24.57
C LEU A 488 -9.48 -18.90 -24.47
N PRO A 489 -8.92 -19.00 -23.25
CA PRO A 489 -9.49 -18.55 -21.98
C PRO A 489 -8.97 -17.15 -21.67
N ALA A 490 -9.89 -16.20 -21.44
CA ALA A 490 -9.52 -14.96 -20.77
C ALA A 490 -9.05 -15.34 -19.36
N ARG A 491 -7.73 -15.48 -19.20
CA ARG A 491 -7.09 -15.69 -17.89
C ARG A 491 -7.59 -14.61 -16.93
N SER A 492 -7.80 -15.02 -15.68
CA SER A 492 -8.04 -14.12 -14.56
C SER A 492 -7.03 -12.97 -14.64
N SER A 493 -7.53 -11.74 -14.74
CA SER A 493 -6.72 -10.52 -14.80
C SER A 493 -6.22 -10.08 -13.43
N SER A 494 -6.72 -10.68 -12.34
CA SER A 494 -6.25 -10.43 -10.98
C SER A 494 -6.09 -11.76 -10.26
N ASP A 495 -4.89 -12.02 -9.73
CA ASP A 495 -4.66 -13.17 -8.86
C ASP A 495 -4.99 -12.84 -7.40
N ILE A 496 -5.03 -11.55 -7.04
CA ILE A 496 -5.20 -11.07 -5.66
C ILE A 496 -6.64 -10.66 -5.30
N ALA A 497 -7.53 -10.48 -6.28
CA ALA A 497 -8.91 -10.05 -6.04
C ALA A 497 -9.94 -10.89 -6.83
N LEU A 498 -11.01 -11.27 -6.15
CA LEU A 498 -12.22 -11.89 -6.68
C LEU A 498 -13.09 -10.83 -7.36
N LEU A 499 -12.95 -10.69 -8.67
CA LEU A 499 -13.66 -9.66 -9.42
C LEU A 499 -15.10 -10.06 -9.75
N VAL A 500 -16.05 -9.17 -9.47
CA VAL A 500 -17.49 -9.39 -9.67
C VAL A 500 -18.11 -8.20 -10.40
N LYS A 501 -18.90 -8.45 -11.46
CA LYS A 501 -19.57 -7.38 -12.22
C LYS A 501 -20.78 -7.88 -13.00
N LYS A 502 -21.88 -7.09 -12.95
CA LYS A 502 -23.00 -7.16 -13.90
C LYS A 502 -23.06 -5.89 -14.76
N PRO A 503 -22.54 -5.93 -15.99
CA PRO A 503 -22.55 -4.77 -16.88
C PRO A 503 -23.93 -4.54 -17.50
N ALA A 504 -24.25 -3.28 -17.81
CA ALA A 504 -25.39 -2.94 -18.66
C ALA A 504 -25.14 -3.36 -20.12
N LYS A 505 -26.24 -3.56 -20.86
CA LYS A 505 -26.17 -3.82 -22.31
C LYS A 505 -25.72 -2.54 -23.02
N SER A 506 -24.67 -2.63 -23.85
CA SER A 506 -24.16 -1.48 -24.61
C SER A 506 -24.92 -1.25 -25.92
N LYS A 507 -25.67 -2.24 -26.42
CA LYS A 507 -26.52 -2.11 -27.61
C LYS A 507 -27.92 -2.68 -27.37
N PRO A 508 -29.01 -2.05 -27.87
CA PRO A 508 -30.39 -2.51 -27.67
C PRO A 508 -30.66 -3.94 -28.18
N ARG A 509 -29.99 -4.36 -29.27
CA ARG A 509 -30.10 -5.69 -29.88
C ARG A 509 -29.15 -6.74 -29.28
N GLN A 510 -28.38 -6.39 -28.26
CA GLN A 510 -27.44 -7.31 -27.65
C GLN A 510 -28.18 -8.26 -26.69
N TRP A 511 -28.07 -9.56 -26.93
CA TRP A 511 -28.71 -10.57 -26.09
C TRP A 511 -28.02 -10.71 -24.70
N TYR A 512 -26.81 -10.16 -24.53
CA TYR A 512 -26.04 -10.21 -23.29
C TYR A 512 -25.02 -9.06 -23.16
N ALA A 513 -24.68 -8.64 -21.94
CA ALA A 513 -23.62 -7.66 -21.71
C ALA A 513 -22.24 -8.34 -21.61
N PRO A 514 -21.20 -7.92 -22.34
CA PRO A 514 -19.86 -8.55 -22.31
C PRO A 514 -19.16 -8.25 -20.97
N TRP A 515 -18.13 -9.03 -20.59
CA TRP A 515 -17.32 -8.80 -19.38
C TRP A 515 -18.07 -8.97 -18.04
N ARG A 516 -19.06 -9.87 -18.01
CA ARG A 516 -19.68 -10.31 -16.76
C ARG A 516 -18.67 -11.07 -15.92
N ARG A 517 -18.76 -10.94 -14.61
CA ARG A 517 -17.93 -11.69 -13.68
C ARG A 517 -18.75 -12.17 -12.47
N LYS A 518 -18.43 -13.38 -12.02
CA LYS A 518 -18.93 -14.01 -10.78
C LYS A 518 -17.75 -14.67 -10.06
N ALA A 519 -17.81 -14.75 -8.73
CA ALA A 519 -16.75 -15.29 -7.89
C ALA A 519 -17.20 -16.54 -7.14
N PHE A 520 -16.25 -17.43 -6.85
CA PHE A 520 -16.41 -18.72 -6.20
C PHE A 520 -15.44 -18.81 -5.03
N MET A 521 -15.91 -19.37 -3.92
CA MET A 521 -15.19 -19.51 -2.67
C MET A 521 -15.49 -20.90 -2.13
N ARG A 522 -14.46 -21.74 -2.01
CA ARG A 522 -14.54 -23.07 -1.43
C ARG A 522 -13.91 -23.07 -0.05
N PHE A 523 -14.61 -23.64 0.92
CA PHE A 523 -14.17 -23.75 2.31
C PHE A 523 -14.00 -25.21 2.68
N ASP A 524 -12.91 -25.53 3.38
CA ASP A 524 -12.66 -26.86 3.92
C ASP A 524 -13.29 -26.97 5.32
N LEU A 525 -14.35 -27.76 5.43
CA LEU A 525 -15.08 -28.01 6.66
C LEU A 525 -14.57 -29.26 7.40
N ALA A 526 -13.61 -30.01 6.85
CA ALA A 526 -13.14 -31.28 7.43
C ALA A 526 -12.50 -31.12 8.82
N SER A 527 -12.10 -29.89 9.20
CA SER A 527 -11.58 -29.58 10.53
C SER A 527 -12.65 -29.32 11.59
N LEU A 528 -13.93 -29.26 11.22
CA LEU A 528 -15.03 -29.13 12.17
C LEU A 528 -15.18 -30.46 12.94
N THR A 529 -15.11 -30.39 14.27
CA THR A 529 -15.43 -31.51 15.16
C THR A 529 -16.94 -31.75 15.20
N ASP A 530 -17.38 -32.99 15.46
CA ASP A 530 -18.80 -33.33 15.66
C ASP A 530 -19.47 -32.35 16.65
N GLY A 531 -20.25 -31.42 16.13
CA GLY A 531 -20.94 -30.36 16.87
C GLY A 531 -21.87 -29.58 15.95
N GLU A 532 -22.95 -29.05 16.48
CA GLU A 532 -23.98 -28.36 15.70
C GLU A 532 -23.55 -26.91 15.43
N ILE A 533 -23.57 -26.48 14.16
CA ILE A 533 -23.28 -25.09 13.79
C ILE A 533 -24.48 -24.23 14.18
N VAL A 534 -24.38 -23.51 15.30
CA VAL A 534 -25.47 -22.66 15.81
C VAL A 534 -25.44 -21.24 15.25
N GLU A 535 -24.28 -20.81 14.72
CA GLU A 535 -24.13 -19.49 14.11
C GLU A 535 -23.10 -19.56 12.99
N ALA A 536 -23.38 -18.89 11.87
CA ALA A 536 -22.46 -18.77 10.75
C ALA A 536 -22.50 -17.37 10.13
N VAL A 537 -21.30 -16.81 9.89
CA VAL A 537 -21.09 -15.52 9.23
C VAL A 537 -20.04 -15.68 8.14
N LEU A 538 -20.39 -15.40 6.89
CA LEU A 538 -19.43 -15.20 5.82
C LEU A 538 -18.93 -13.76 5.86
N GLN A 539 -17.63 -13.58 6.03
CA GLN A 539 -16.96 -12.28 6.01
C GLN A 539 -16.14 -12.10 4.72
N LEU A 540 -16.29 -10.95 4.09
CA LEU A 540 -15.62 -10.53 2.86
C LEU A 540 -14.94 -9.16 3.07
N GLN A 541 -13.72 -9.03 2.55
CA GLN A 541 -13.00 -7.76 2.53
C GLN A 541 -13.01 -7.19 1.11
N GLY A 542 -13.59 -6.00 0.92
CA GLY A 542 -13.53 -5.28 -0.35
C GLY A 542 -12.10 -4.84 -0.68
N VAL A 543 -11.80 -4.77 -1.98
CA VAL A 543 -10.51 -4.32 -2.52
C VAL A 543 -10.76 -3.28 -3.59
N GLU A 544 -9.99 -2.18 -3.56
CA GLU A 544 -10.00 -1.23 -4.65
C GLU A 544 -9.44 -1.86 -5.92
N THR A 545 -10.31 -2.07 -6.91
CA THR A 545 -9.89 -2.74 -8.15
C THR A 545 -9.23 -1.79 -9.14
N ASN A 546 -9.47 -0.48 -9.01
CA ASN A 546 -9.12 0.54 -10.00
C ASN A 546 -9.66 0.26 -11.42
N ILE A 547 -10.64 -0.64 -11.57
CA ILE A 547 -11.25 -0.97 -12.87
C ILE A 547 -12.66 -0.39 -12.94
N GLY A 548 -12.78 0.69 -13.71
CA GLY A 548 -14.03 1.46 -13.84
C GLY A 548 -14.23 2.47 -12.70
N TYR A 549 -15.37 3.16 -12.71
CA TYR A 549 -15.66 4.27 -11.82
C TYR A 549 -16.81 3.95 -10.88
N ALA A 550 -16.57 4.07 -9.57
CA ALA A 550 -17.60 3.91 -8.54
C ALA A 550 -18.75 4.92 -8.74
N SER A 551 -18.45 6.14 -9.21
CA SER A 551 -19.45 7.16 -9.55
C SER A 551 -20.48 6.72 -10.61
N MET A 552 -20.18 5.67 -11.39
CA MET A 552 -21.07 5.08 -12.41
C MET A 552 -21.78 3.80 -11.92
N MET A 553 -21.69 3.51 -10.63
CA MET A 553 -22.41 2.42 -9.95
C MET A 553 -23.26 3.04 -8.83
N PRO A 554 -24.56 2.72 -8.74
CA PRO A 554 -25.27 2.94 -7.48
C PRO A 554 -24.77 1.95 -6.43
N ASP A 555 -25.24 2.07 -5.19
CA ASP A 555 -25.04 1.06 -4.15
C ASP A 555 -25.35 -0.33 -4.71
N ALA A 556 -24.37 -1.21 -4.61
CA ALA A 556 -24.34 -2.46 -5.35
C ALA A 556 -24.77 -3.61 -4.46
N THR A 557 -25.88 -4.26 -4.82
CA THR A 557 -26.36 -5.47 -4.14
C THR A 557 -25.73 -6.71 -4.76
N PHE A 558 -25.24 -7.57 -3.89
CA PHE A 558 -24.70 -8.88 -4.22
C PHE A 558 -25.50 -9.95 -3.50
N ALA A 559 -25.76 -11.05 -4.20
CA ALA A 559 -26.34 -12.26 -3.64
C ALA A 559 -25.27 -13.33 -3.50
N VAL A 560 -25.27 -14.02 -2.36
CA VAL A 560 -24.42 -15.17 -2.08
C VAL A 560 -25.27 -16.43 -2.18
N TYR A 561 -24.82 -17.39 -2.98
CA TYR A 561 -25.45 -18.69 -3.15
C TYR A 561 -24.54 -19.80 -2.64
N GLY A 562 -25.12 -20.82 -2.01
CA GLY A 562 -24.45 -22.07 -1.69
C GLY A 562 -24.71 -23.08 -2.80
N LEU A 563 -23.69 -23.84 -3.17
CA LEU A 563 -23.79 -24.91 -4.17
C LEU A 563 -24.41 -26.16 -3.50
N THR A 564 -25.55 -26.62 -3.98
CA THR A 564 -26.26 -27.78 -3.40
C THR A 564 -25.91 -29.10 -4.10
N ASP A 565 -25.36 -29.04 -5.31
CA ASP A 565 -24.78 -30.21 -5.98
C ASP A 565 -23.31 -30.36 -5.56
N GLU A 566 -23.10 -31.09 -4.47
CA GLU A 566 -21.79 -31.35 -3.87
C GLU A 566 -20.77 -31.99 -4.83
N SER A 567 -21.23 -32.65 -5.91
CA SER A 567 -20.32 -33.22 -6.91
C SER A 567 -19.51 -32.16 -7.67
N GLN A 568 -19.92 -30.90 -7.58
CA GLN A 568 -19.30 -29.76 -8.24
C GLN A 568 -18.39 -28.93 -7.33
N ASP A 569 -18.21 -29.26 -6.05
CA ASP A 569 -17.36 -28.50 -5.11
C ASP A 569 -15.86 -28.55 -5.43
N PHE A 570 -15.41 -29.64 -6.03
CA PHE A 570 -13.98 -29.85 -6.35
C PHE A 570 -13.58 -29.23 -7.69
N TRP A 571 -13.75 -27.92 -7.83
CA TRP A 571 -13.23 -27.14 -8.95
C TRP A 571 -11.79 -26.66 -8.71
N ASP A 572 -11.02 -26.44 -9.78
CA ASP A 572 -9.63 -25.96 -9.72
C ASP A 572 -9.55 -24.48 -10.10
N ALA A 573 -9.07 -23.62 -9.20
CA ALA A 573 -8.95 -22.18 -9.43
C ALA A 573 -8.07 -21.81 -10.65
N SER A 574 -7.13 -22.66 -11.05
CA SER A 574 -6.26 -22.45 -12.21
C SER A 574 -6.90 -22.84 -13.54
N GLU A 575 -7.92 -23.70 -13.52
CA GLU A 575 -8.62 -24.22 -14.71
C GLU A 575 -10.05 -23.68 -14.86
N ILE A 576 -10.64 -23.16 -13.78
CA ILE A 576 -11.99 -22.63 -13.78
C ILE A 576 -12.11 -21.43 -14.72
N ASN A 577 -13.16 -21.44 -15.51
CA ASN A 577 -13.50 -20.44 -16.50
C ASN A 577 -15.02 -20.34 -16.63
N TRP A 578 -15.48 -19.42 -17.48
CA TRP A 578 -16.91 -19.16 -17.62
C TRP A 578 -17.73 -20.40 -18.00
N MET A 579 -17.17 -21.33 -18.78
CA MET A 579 -17.91 -22.47 -19.33
C MET A 579 -17.95 -23.66 -18.38
N ASN A 580 -16.89 -23.90 -17.59
CA ASN A 580 -16.78 -25.04 -16.67
C ASN A 580 -17.03 -24.66 -15.19
N SER A 581 -17.36 -23.41 -14.87
CA SER A 581 -17.65 -23.01 -13.50
C SER A 581 -18.86 -23.78 -12.91
N PRO A 582 -18.91 -24.06 -11.60
CA PRO A 582 -20.07 -24.70 -10.97
C PRO A 582 -21.40 -23.97 -11.20
N ALA A 583 -22.50 -24.74 -11.22
CA ALA A 583 -23.88 -24.28 -11.40
C ALA A 583 -24.09 -23.29 -12.58
N ASN A 584 -23.33 -23.46 -13.67
CA ASN A 584 -23.32 -22.48 -14.76
C ASN A 584 -24.59 -22.51 -15.64
N ALA A 585 -25.42 -21.47 -15.60
CA ALA A 585 -26.58 -21.32 -16.51
C ALA A 585 -26.17 -20.72 -17.87
N GLY A 586 -25.20 -21.35 -18.54
CA GLY A 586 -24.73 -21.01 -19.88
C GLY A 586 -24.04 -19.64 -19.97
N ASN A 587 -24.45 -18.81 -20.94
CA ASN A 587 -23.82 -17.51 -21.19
C ASN A 587 -24.40 -16.34 -20.34
N THR A 588 -25.03 -16.65 -19.20
CA THR A 588 -25.64 -15.64 -18.31
C THR A 588 -24.91 -15.58 -16.97
N VAL A 589 -24.99 -14.45 -16.26
CA VAL A 589 -24.44 -14.36 -14.89
C VAL A 589 -25.27 -15.16 -13.87
N ARG A 590 -26.40 -15.73 -14.28
CA ARG A 590 -27.27 -16.51 -13.39
C ARG A 590 -26.68 -17.90 -13.17
N LEU A 591 -27.14 -18.52 -12.09
CA LEU A 591 -26.82 -19.89 -11.74
C LEU A 591 -27.98 -20.83 -12.06
N MET A 592 -27.69 -22.10 -12.31
CA MET A 592 -28.69 -23.15 -12.42
C MET A 592 -29.39 -23.31 -11.08
N GLN A 593 -30.68 -22.94 -11.02
CA GLN A 593 -31.42 -22.86 -9.75
C GLN A 593 -31.67 -24.21 -9.08
N SER A 594 -31.50 -25.32 -9.81
CA SER A 594 -31.54 -26.67 -9.26
C SER A 594 -30.31 -27.03 -8.44
N ASP A 595 -29.21 -26.30 -8.63
CA ASP A 595 -27.88 -26.67 -8.12
C ASP A 595 -27.42 -25.69 -7.04
N VAL A 596 -28.26 -24.71 -6.65
CA VAL A 596 -27.89 -23.67 -5.69
C VAL A 596 -29.03 -23.28 -4.77
N GLN A 597 -28.68 -22.84 -3.57
CA GLN A 597 -29.56 -22.20 -2.60
C GLN A 597 -29.10 -20.76 -2.35
N LEU A 598 -30.04 -19.82 -2.23
CA LEU A 598 -29.72 -18.46 -1.83
C LEU A 598 -29.42 -18.42 -0.33
N ILE A 599 -28.20 -18.00 0.03
CA ILE A 599 -27.77 -17.85 1.42
C ILE A 599 -28.16 -16.49 1.97
N GLY A 600 -27.88 -15.43 1.21
CA GLY A 600 -28.15 -14.07 1.67
C GLY A 600 -27.71 -13.01 0.68
N ARG A 601 -27.83 -11.74 1.12
CA ARG A 601 -27.46 -10.57 0.33
C ARG A 601 -26.70 -9.57 1.18
N PHE A 602 -25.81 -8.83 0.55
CA PHE A 602 -25.17 -7.66 1.14
C PHE A 602 -25.11 -6.51 0.14
N VAL A 603 -24.93 -5.30 0.67
CA VAL A 603 -24.84 -4.06 -0.12
C VAL A 603 -23.44 -3.49 0.04
N VAL A 604 -22.83 -3.16 -1.09
CA VAL A 604 -21.60 -2.38 -1.14
C VAL A 604 -21.96 -0.92 -1.45
N PRO A 605 -21.74 0.01 -0.51
CA PRO A 605 -21.99 1.42 -0.77
C PRO A 605 -21.10 1.94 -1.88
N GLN A 606 -21.65 2.80 -2.74
CA GLN A 606 -20.89 3.48 -3.78
C GLN A 606 -19.65 4.21 -3.22
N SER A 607 -19.78 4.76 -2.01
CA SER A 607 -18.73 5.54 -1.34
C SER A 607 -17.64 4.70 -0.70
N ASP A 608 -17.86 3.41 -0.49
CA ASP A 608 -16.92 2.54 0.23
C ASP A 608 -16.86 1.13 -0.39
N PRO A 609 -16.31 0.99 -1.60
CA PRO A 609 -16.17 -0.31 -2.26
C PRO A 609 -15.11 -1.22 -1.60
N ALA A 610 -14.25 -0.66 -0.75
CA ALA A 610 -13.17 -1.37 -0.06
C ALA A 610 -13.52 -1.74 1.40
N GLY A 611 -14.77 -1.55 1.81
CA GLY A 611 -15.26 -1.86 3.14
C GLY A 611 -15.27 -3.35 3.47
N ARG A 612 -15.75 -3.66 4.68
CA ARG A 612 -15.99 -5.04 5.12
C ARG A 612 -17.47 -5.38 4.95
N PHE A 613 -17.74 -6.56 4.41
CA PHE A 613 -19.10 -7.02 4.14
C PHE A 613 -19.33 -8.39 4.75
N GLU A 614 -20.51 -8.59 5.31
CA GLU A 614 -20.86 -9.84 5.98
C GLU A 614 -22.21 -10.35 5.48
N VAL A 615 -22.34 -11.67 5.42
CA VAL A 615 -23.60 -12.37 5.21
C VAL A 615 -23.76 -13.37 6.34
N SER A 616 -24.78 -13.18 7.15
CA SER A 616 -25.12 -14.04 8.29
C SER A 616 -26.59 -14.46 8.22
N GLY A 617 -26.94 -15.51 8.96
CA GLY A 617 -28.31 -15.98 9.12
C GLY A 617 -28.42 -17.51 9.21
N GLU A 618 -29.58 -17.97 9.67
CA GLU A 618 -29.90 -19.40 9.84
C GLU A 618 -29.66 -20.19 8.54
N THR A 619 -30.06 -19.64 7.38
CA THR A 619 -29.85 -20.29 6.08
C THR A 619 -28.39 -20.66 5.80
N LEU A 620 -27.43 -19.86 6.27
CA LEU A 620 -26.01 -20.19 6.11
C LEU A 620 -25.61 -21.32 7.05
N ALA A 621 -26.03 -21.27 8.31
CA ALA A 621 -25.72 -22.30 9.30
C ALA A 621 -26.33 -23.66 8.90
N ASP A 622 -27.59 -23.66 8.47
CA ASP A 622 -28.28 -24.85 7.96
C ASP A 622 -27.55 -25.43 6.74
N PHE A 623 -27.24 -24.60 5.75
CA PHE A 623 -26.51 -25.02 4.55
C PHE A 623 -25.15 -25.65 4.87
N LEU A 624 -24.39 -25.07 5.81
CA LEU A 624 -23.10 -25.62 6.23
C LEU A 624 -23.25 -26.92 7.03
N SER A 625 -24.35 -27.09 7.77
CA SER A 625 -24.63 -28.27 8.58
C SER A 625 -25.14 -29.45 7.74
N GLU A 626 -25.72 -29.17 6.56
CA GLU A 626 -26.20 -30.19 5.61
C GLU A 626 -25.08 -30.78 4.74
N ASP A 627 -23.87 -30.21 4.76
CA ASP A 627 -22.72 -30.64 3.97
C ASP A 627 -22.30 -32.09 4.30
N THR A 628 -22.13 -32.92 3.27
CA THR A 628 -21.77 -34.34 3.45
C THR A 628 -20.37 -34.71 2.99
N ASN A 629 -19.70 -33.84 2.23
CA ASN A 629 -18.39 -34.13 1.64
C ASN A 629 -17.22 -33.43 2.37
N GLY A 630 -17.51 -32.58 3.37
CA GLY A 630 -16.55 -31.83 4.17
C GLY A 630 -16.01 -30.57 3.47
N VAL A 631 -16.62 -30.12 2.37
CA VAL A 631 -16.16 -29.02 1.53
C VAL A 631 -17.33 -28.32 0.86
N VAL A 632 -17.50 -27.03 1.14
CA VAL A 632 -18.63 -26.25 0.60
C VAL A 632 -18.16 -25.17 -0.37
N THR A 633 -18.96 -24.90 -1.41
CA THR A 633 -18.75 -23.77 -2.32
C THR A 633 -19.83 -22.69 -2.17
N LEU A 634 -19.41 -21.46 -1.91
CA LEU A 634 -20.21 -20.25 -1.96
C LEU A 634 -19.89 -19.41 -3.21
N ILE A 635 -20.92 -18.81 -3.81
CA ILE A 635 -20.84 -18.11 -5.10
C ILE A 635 -21.41 -16.69 -4.96
N ILE A 636 -20.60 -15.68 -5.31
CA ILE A 636 -21.02 -14.27 -5.29
C ILE A 636 -21.55 -13.87 -6.68
N ILE A 637 -22.82 -13.48 -6.72
CA ILE A 637 -23.51 -13.00 -7.92
C ILE A 637 -23.91 -11.53 -7.77
N PRO A 638 -23.49 -10.64 -8.69
CA PRO A 638 -23.92 -9.24 -8.69
C PRO A 638 -25.37 -9.13 -9.15
N GLU A 639 -26.23 -8.45 -8.39
CA GLU A 639 -27.63 -8.19 -8.77
C GLU A 639 -27.80 -6.80 -9.40
N THR A 640 -27.13 -5.79 -8.84
CA THR A 640 -27.16 -4.40 -9.34
C THR A 640 -26.47 -4.27 -10.70
N VAL A 641 -27.09 -3.52 -11.61
CA VAL A 641 -26.55 -3.20 -12.93
C VAL A 641 -26.00 -1.78 -12.92
N GLY A 642 -24.72 -1.62 -13.24
CA GLY A 642 -24.10 -0.29 -13.38
C GLY A 642 -24.51 0.45 -14.65
N GLU A 643 -24.14 1.72 -14.73
CA GLU A 643 -24.36 2.49 -15.95
C GLU A 643 -23.60 1.88 -17.15
N PRO A 644 -24.12 2.04 -18.39
CA PRO A 644 -23.43 1.61 -19.60
C PRO A 644 -22.07 2.31 -19.75
N GLY A 645 -21.00 1.54 -19.89
CA GLY A 645 -19.63 2.06 -20.01
C GLY A 645 -18.69 1.47 -18.97
N GLU A 646 -17.88 2.31 -18.35
CA GLU A 646 -16.84 1.93 -17.39
C GLU A 646 -17.34 1.89 -15.94
N SER A 647 -18.53 1.35 -15.69
CA SER A 647 -19.01 1.10 -14.32
C SER A 647 -18.01 0.27 -13.52
N TYR A 648 -17.89 0.56 -12.22
CA TYR A 648 -16.94 -0.10 -11.33
C TYR A 648 -17.05 -1.64 -11.35
N VAL A 649 -15.90 -2.30 -11.38
CA VAL A 649 -15.76 -3.74 -11.11
C VAL A 649 -15.51 -3.87 -9.61
N HIS A 650 -16.40 -4.54 -8.90
CA HIS A 650 -16.17 -4.79 -7.48
C HIS A 650 -15.14 -5.92 -7.32
N GLY A 651 -14.31 -5.82 -6.30
CA GLY A 651 -13.31 -6.82 -5.96
C GLY A 651 -13.40 -7.16 -4.48
N PHE A 652 -13.26 -8.44 -4.17
CA PHE A 652 -13.07 -8.91 -2.81
C PHE A 652 -11.70 -9.58 -2.70
N ALA A 653 -11.04 -9.50 -1.56
CA ALA A 653 -9.71 -10.08 -1.38
C ALA A 653 -9.77 -11.59 -1.68
N SER A 654 -8.81 -12.09 -2.47
CA SER A 654 -8.58 -13.52 -2.67
C SER A 654 -7.64 -14.05 -1.57
N LYS A 655 -7.56 -15.37 -1.39
CA LYS A 655 -6.52 -16.03 -0.58
C LYS A 655 -5.09 -15.67 -0.98
N ARG A 656 -4.90 -15.17 -2.20
CA ARG A 656 -3.61 -14.70 -2.72
C ARG A 656 -3.36 -13.21 -2.47
N HIS A 657 -4.30 -12.49 -1.85
CA HIS A 657 -4.10 -11.08 -1.52
C HIS A 657 -2.99 -10.92 -0.47
N PRO A 658 -1.98 -10.04 -0.70
CA PRO A 658 -0.78 -9.99 0.15
C PRO A 658 -1.04 -9.48 1.58
N PHE A 659 -2.04 -8.61 1.76
CA PHE A 659 -2.24 -7.89 3.03
C PHE A 659 -3.65 -8.00 3.64
N LEU A 660 -4.64 -8.46 2.87
CA LEU A 660 -6.05 -8.43 3.28
C LEU A 660 -6.53 -9.86 3.50
N PRO A 661 -7.43 -10.09 4.48
CA PRO A 661 -7.90 -11.43 4.80
C PRO A 661 -8.68 -12.00 3.61
N ALA A 662 -8.46 -13.29 3.34
CA ALA A 662 -9.27 -14.03 2.39
C ALA A 662 -10.72 -14.16 2.89
N PRO A 663 -11.67 -14.54 2.03
CA PRO A 663 -13.02 -14.86 2.45
C PRO A 663 -12.98 -15.88 3.59
N THR A 664 -13.75 -15.61 4.64
CA THR A 664 -13.67 -16.36 5.89
C THR A 664 -15.07 -16.63 6.44
N LEU A 665 -15.35 -17.88 6.78
CA LEU A 665 -16.49 -18.27 7.60
C LEU A 665 -16.12 -18.15 9.07
N ARG A 666 -16.94 -17.44 9.83
CA ARG A 666 -16.89 -17.39 11.29
C ARG A 666 -18.07 -18.19 11.81
N LEU A 667 -17.78 -19.25 12.55
CA LEU A 667 -18.75 -20.23 13.00
C LEU A 667 -18.76 -20.27 14.53
N ARG A 668 -19.91 -20.57 15.11
CA ARG A 668 -20.02 -21.00 16.50
C ARG A 668 -20.58 -22.42 16.49
N VAL A 669 -19.88 -23.34 17.14
CA VAL A 669 -20.25 -24.76 17.21
C VAL A 669 -20.49 -25.15 18.66
N GLN A 670 -21.58 -25.88 18.92
CA GLN A 670 -22.00 -26.32 20.25
C GLN A 670 -21.68 -27.79 20.53
#